data_AF-M7T569-F1
#
_entry.id   AF-M7T569-F1
#
_cell.length_a   1.000
_cell.length_b   1.000
_cell.length_c   1.000
_cell.angle_alpha   90.00
_cell.angle_beta   90.00
_cell.angle_gamma   90.00
#
_symmetry.space_group_name_H-M   'P 1'
#
loop_
_entity.id
_entity.type
_entity.pdbx_description
1 polymer ?
#
loop_
_entity_poly.entity_id
_entity_poly.type
_entity_poly.pdbx_seq_one_letter_code
_entity_poly.pdbx_strand_id
1 'polypeptide(L)'
;MQCYAELTPPTAVTHSLTLPFLSAQTINLVVAKASLLQIFTTKTVSAELDNAQAQNAQYQSSSLQDRPVGHYDSRINDDDGLEASFLGGDSVLVRSDRSNYTKLVLVAEFSFAGTVTGLARIKAHNTKSGGEALLLSFRDAKLSVVEWDPENYTLYTTSIHYYEQEELQGSPWAAPLSHHANFLAADPGSRCAALKFGMRNLAIVQFKSAGEDIEMDDWDEELDGPRPVKELSTNLTNGTSSTEETPYATSFVLRLPNLDPSLIHPVHLAFLHEYREPTFGILSSTSAPSAVLGRRDHLSYMVFTLDLQQKASTTILSVTGLPQDLFRVIAIPAPVGGALLVGPNELIHIDQSGKSHGVGVNPFAKQSTSFGLVDQSDLNLRLERCEIEFLSAENGELLMVLNDGRLALITFRIDGRTVSGLDVRVITSESDESIISTGVSSLTKLGKACLFVGSEDADSLVIGWTRKQSQIGKKKSRLQDPTLDLDLDDEDLDDLDDDDDLYGEDPAPTKQSAAATMGASSKGGELVFRVHDRLISIAPIRDFTLGQATLSLDEEERKNQEGVTSDLSLVCVTGRGSASSIAIINRQVQPRVIGHFEFPEARGFWTIAAQKPIPKSLQGEKGVSSMSGDYDSSTQYDKFMIVSKIDLDGYETSDVYALTGAGFEALTGTEFEPAAGFTIEAGTMGNHMRVIQVLKTAVHCYDGGKSPYQIFILYATI
;
A
#
# COMPACT_ATOMS: atom_id res chain seq x y z
N MET A 1 -40.78 8.44 -1.88
CA MET A 1 -39.58 8.84 -1.12
C MET A 1 -38.63 7.65 -1.11
N GLN A 2 -37.38 7.86 -1.47
CA GLN A 2 -36.34 6.83 -1.43
C GLN A 2 -35.23 7.34 -0.49
N CYS A 3 -34.62 6.45 0.28
CA CYS A 3 -33.46 6.74 1.12
C CYS A 3 -32.30 5.91 0.60
N TYR A 4 -31.15 6.54 0.44
CA TYR A 4 -29.90 5.86 0.09
C TYR A 4 -29.14 5.54 1.39
N ALA A 5 -28.71 4.29 1.52
CA ALA A 5 -27.82 3.84 2.57
C ALA A 5 -26.74 2.95 1.95
N GLU A 6 -25.50 3.22 2.28
CA GLU A 6 -24.35 2.44 1.82
C GLU A 6 -24.20 1.19 2.70
N LEU A 7 -24.32 0.00 2.10
CA LEU A 7 -24.19 -1.27 2.82
C LEU A 7 -22.73 -1.66 3.05
N THR A 8 -21.87 -1.39 2.06
CA THR A 8 -20.45 -1.68 2.10
C THR A 8 -19.69 -0.52 1.47
N PRO A 9 -18.60 -0.03 2.10
CA PRO A 9 -17.78 1.02 1.51
C PRO A 9 -17.15 0.54 0.19
N PRO A 10 -16.80 1.45 -0.74
CA PRO A 10 -16.10 1.09 -1.97
C PRO A 10 -14.74 0.48 -1.64
N THR A 11 -14.40 -0.64 -2.30
CA THR A 11 -13.11 -1.32 -2.12
C THR A 11 -12.15 -1.17 -3.29
N ALA A 12 -12.66 -0.82 -4.48
CA ALA A 12 -11.87 -0.59 -5.68
C ALA A 12 -10.87 0.54 -5.47
N VAL A 13 -9.57 0.24 -5.57
CA VAL A 13 -8.53 1.26 -5.49
C VAL A 13 -8.42 1.92 -6.85
N THR A 14 -8.64 3.23 -6.91
CA THR A 14 -8.58 4.01 -8.16
C THR A 14 -7.25 4.77 -8.28
N HIS A 15 -6.75 5.28 -7.15
CA HIS A 15 -5.52 6.06 -7.08
C HIS A 15 -4.79 5.74 -5.79
N SER A 16 -3.47 5.83 -5.84
CA SER A 16 -2.62 5.74 -4.67
C SER A 16 -1.44 6.69 -4.79
N LEU A 17 -0.92 7.16 -3.66
CA LEU A 17 0.20 8.07 -3.58
C LEU A 17 0.93 7.85 -2.26
N THR A 18 2.26 7.98 -2.28
CA THR A 18 3.06 8.07 -1.06
C THR A 18 3.58 9.49 -0.85
N LEU A 19 3.46 9.95 0.39
CA LEU A 19 3.98 11.23 0.83
C LEU A 19 4.21 11.22 2.35
N PRO A 20 5.12 12.05 2.87
CA PRO A 20 5.16 12.31 4.30
C PRO A 20 3.92 13.07 4.71
N PHE A 21 2.95 12.44 5.40
CA PHE A 21 1.64 13.05 5.65
C PHE A 21 1.37 13.25 7.13
N LEU A 22 1.50 12.18 7.92
CA LEU A 22 1.26 12.19 9.36
C LEU A 22 2.37 12.92 10.13
N SER A 23 3.58 12.93 9.58
CA SER A 23 4.72 13.72 10.07
C SER A 23 5.78 13.88 8.99
N ALA A 24 6.74 14.79 9.20
CA ALA A 24 7.89 14.98 8.30
C ALA A 24 8.77 13.73 8.09
N GLN A 25 8.77 12.80 9.05
CA GLN A 25 9.69 11.66 9.09
C GLN A 25 9.05 10.34 8.65
N THR A 26 7.72 10.30 8.55
CA THR A 26 7.01 9.06 8.20
C THR A 26 6.56 9.15 6.76
N ILE A 27 6.69 8.05 6.00
CA ILE A 27 6.11 7.94 4.66
C ILE A 27 4.80 7.19 4.79
N ASN A 28 3.70 7.78 4.32
CA ASN A 28 2.38 7.19 4.40
C ASN A 28 1.87 6.87 3.00
N LEU A 29 1.20 5.72 2.87
CA LEU A 29 0.46 5.35 1.67
C LEU A 29 -0.95 5.90 1.80
N VAL A 30 -1.35 6.77 0.88
CA VAL A 30 -2.71 7.26 0.74
C VAL A 30 -3.37 6.52 -0.41
N VAL A 31 -4.54 5.93 -0.17
CA VAL A 31 -5.31 5.13 -1.13
C VAL A 31 -6.68 5.74 -1.29
N ALA A 32 -7.06 6.08 -2.52
CA ALA A 32 -8.39 6.58 -2.85
C ALA A 32 -9.24 5.49 -3.53
N LYS A 33 -10.38 5.20 -2.93
CA LYS A 33 -11.39 4.24 -3.36
C LYS A 33 -12.69 4.97 -3.68
N ALA A 34 -12.78 5.53 -4.87
CA ALA A 34 -13.90 6.39 -5.30
C ALA A 34 -14.19 7.55 -4.32
N SER A 35 -15.10 7.36 -3.37
CA SER A 35 -15.48 8.35 -2.33
C SER A 35 -14.81 8.13 -0.98
N LEU A 36 -13.95 7.12 -0.83
CA LEU A 36 -13.25 6.79 0.42
C LEU A 36 -11.75 7.05 0.29
N LEU A 37 -11.15 7.68 1.29
CA LEU A 37 -9.70 7.87 1.40
C LEU A 37 -9.19 7.10 2.61
N GLN A 38 -8.18 6.26 2.41
CA GLN A 38 -7.53 5.50 3.47
C GLN A 38 -6.06 5.88 3.56
N ILE A 39 -5.55 6.03 4.78
CA ILE A 39 -4.16 6.37 5.07
C ILE A 39 -3.53 5.20 5.79
N PHE A 40 -2.43 4.68 5.25
CA PHE A 40 -1.70 3.54 5.78
C PHE A 40 -0.28 3.93 6.18
N THR A 41 0.20 3.28 7.24
CA THR A 41 1.63 3.16 7.53
C THR A 41 2.09 1.75 7.17
N THR A 42 3.39 1.59 6.92
CA THR A 42 3.98 0.27 6.64
C THR A 42 4.75 -0.23 7.85
N LYS A 43 4.59 -1.51 8.18
CA LYS A 43 5.43 -2.21 9.17
C LYS A 43 6.16 -3.38 8.51
N THR A 44 7.42 -3.58 8.86
CA THR A 44 8.16 -4.78 8.47
C THR A 44 7.93 -5.86 9.50
N VAL A 45 7.49 -7.04 9.06
CA VAL A 45 7.27 -8.21 9.90
C VAL A 45 8.15 -9.33 9.38
N SER A 46 9.00 -9.89 10.25
CA SER A 46 9.80 -11.07 9.93
C SER A 46 8.94 -12.31 10.17
N ALA A 47 8.50 -12.96 9.11
CA ALA A 47 7.82 -14.24 9.20
C ALA A 47 8.78 -15.35 8.74
N GLU A 48 8.72 -16.50 9.41
CA GLU A 48 9.26 -17.72 8.85
C GLU A 48 8.54 -18.00 7.52
N LEU A 49 9.18 -18.77 6.65
CA LEU A 49 8.67 -19.14 5.34
C LEU A 49 7.45 -20.05 5.51
N ASP A 50 6.35 -19.48 5.99
CA ASP A 50 5.07 -20.14 6.01
C ASP A 50 4.72 -20.39 4.56
N ASN A 51 4.50 -21.67 4.30
CA ASN A 51 3.97 -22.28 3.10
C ASN A 51 2.57 -21.72 2.77
N ALA A 52 2.36 -20.41 2.74
CA ALA A 52 1.10 -19.75 2.39
C ALA A 52 0.71 -20.03 0.93
N GLN A 53 1.69 -20.35 0.07
CA GLN A 53 1.44 -20.91 -1.26
C GLN A 53 1.04 -22.40 -1.21
N ALA A 54 1.58 -23.20 -0.28
CA ALA A 54 1.19 -24.60 -0.15
C ALA A 54 -0.17 -24.79 0.56
N GLN A 55 -0.57 -23.88 1.46
CA GLN A 55 -1.92 -23.88 2.02
C GLN A 55 -2.96 -23.59 0.92
N ASN A 56 -2.73 -22.64 0.01
CA ASN A 56 -3.61 -22.40 -1.14
C ASN A 56 -3.59 -23.55 -2.17
N ALA A 57 -2.44 -24.20 -2.41
CA ALA A 57 -2.36 -25.35 -3.31
C ALA A 57 -3.01 -26.62 -2.73
N GLN A 58 -3.04 -26.78 -1.40
CA GLN A 58 -3.78 -27.87 -0.73
C GLN A 58 -5.31 -27.68 -0.81
N TYR A 59 -5.80 -26.44 -0.89
CA TYR A 59 -7.23 -26.17 -1.13
C TYR A 59 -7.66 -26.35 -2.58
N GLN A 60 -6.75 -26.37 -3.55
CA GLN A 60 -7.08 -26.49 -4.98
C GLN A 60 -6.77 -27.87 -5.60
N SER A 61 -6.05 -28.76 -4.92
CA SER A 61 -5.64 -30.06 -5.49
C SER A 61 -6.18 -31.32 -4.80
N SER A 62 -7.04 -31.19 -3.78
CA SER A 62 -7.72 -32.36 -3.21
C SER A 62 -9.04 -32.63 -3.92
N SER A 63 -9.00 -33.63 -4.81
CA SER A 63 -10.19 -34.34 -5.28
C SER A 63 -11.05 -34.75 -4.10
N LEU A 64 -12.34 -34.43 -4.19
CA LEU A 64 -13.44 -34.86 -3.32
C LEU A 64 -13.56 -36.40 -3.31
N GLN A 65 -12.73 -37.09 -2.52
CA GLN A 65 -13.05 -38.40 -1.94
C GLN A 65 -11.91 -38.85 -0.99
N ASP A 66 -12.32 -39.20 0.23
CA ASP A 66 -11.54 -39.86 1.28
C ASP A 66 -10.33 -39.12 1.87
N ARG A 67 -10.62 -38.13 2.73
CA ARG A 67 -9.87 -37.99 4.00
C ARG A 67 -10.83 -37.67 5.15
N PRO A 68 -10.75 -38.38 6.29
CA PRO A 68 -11.49 -38.02 7.48
C PRO A 68 -10.92 -36.70 8.04
N VAL A 69 -11.80 -35.71 8.16
CA VAL A 69 -11.53 -34.44 8.84
C VAL A 69 -11.67 -34.70 10.33
N GLY A 70 -10.58 -34.53 11.08
CA GLY A 70 -10.59 -34.70 12.54
C GLY A 70 -9.48 -35.60 13.05
N HIS A 71 -8.22 -35.23 12.82
CA HIS A 71 -7.18 -35.56 13.79
C HIS A 71 -7.06 -34.37 14.75
N TYR A 72 -7.90 -34.38 15.79
CA TYR A 72 -7.43 -33.91 17.08
C TYR A 72 -6.21 -34.76 17.43
N ASP A 73 -5.12 -34.13 17.87
CA ASP A 73 -3.96 -34.85 18.36
C ASP A 73 -4.35 -35.54 19.68
N SER A 74 -4.89 -36.75 19.56
CA SER A 74 -5.31 -37.57 20.70
C SER A 74 -4.14 -37.97 21.59
N ARG A 75 -2.89 -37.74 21.17
CA ARG A 75 -1.70 -38.06 21.95
C ARG A 75 -1.38 -37.04 23.04
N ILE A 76 -2.09 -35.90 23.09
CA ILE A 76 -1.93 -34.92 24.18
C ILE A 76 -2.76 -35.30 25.41
N ASN A 77 -3.75 -36.20 25.28
CA ASN A 77 -4.76 -36.46 26.31
C ASN A 77 -4.95 -37.95 26.64
N ASP A 78 -3.93 -38.79 26.46
CA ASP A 78 -3.90 -40.08 27.14
C ASP A 78 -3.75 -39.84 28.67
N ASP A 79 -4.40 -40.67 29.48
CA ASP A 79 -4.60 -40.52 30.94
C ASP A 79 -3.28 -40.44 31.77
N ASP A 80 -2.12 -40.68 31.15
CA ASP A 80 -0.77 -40.50 31.71
C ASP A 80 -0.06 -39.20 31.23
N GLY A 81 -0.74 -38.34 30.47
CA GLY A 81 -0.17 -37.22 29.71
C GLY A 81 0.07 -35.92 30.47
N LEU A 82 -0.38 -35.79 31.72
CA LEU A 82 -0.14 -34.59 32.53
C LEU A 82 1.34 -34.41 32.91
N GLU A 83 2.15 -35.47 32.87
CA GLU A 83 3.59 -35.45 33.15
C GLU A 83 4.47 -35.47 31.89
N ALA A 84 3.97 -35.97 30.75
CA ALA A 84 4.79 -36.19 29.56
C ALA A 84 4.98 -34.95 28.66
N SER A 85 4.07 -33.96 28.72
CA SER A 85 4.25 -32.67 28.02
C SER A 85 5.26 -31.73 28.70
N PHE A 86 5.94 -32.17 29.77
CA PHE A 86 6.82 -31.33 30.59
C PHE A 86 8.33 -31.49 30.29
N LEU A 87 8.76 -32.52 29.55
CA LEU A 87 10.17 -32.74 29.23
C LEU A 87 10.36 -32.73 27.71
N GLY A 88 10.81 -31.58 27.20
CA GLY A 88 11.05 -31.32 25.79
C GLY A 88 11.93 -32.38 25.13
N GLY A 89 11.36 -33.12 24.19
CA GLY A 89 12.08 -34.02 23.30
C GLY A 89 12.46 -33.31 22.01
N ASP A 90 13.77 -33.13 21.83
CA ASP A 90 14.54 -32.88 20.59
C ASP A 90 13.75 -32.52 19.33
N SER A 91 13.42 -31.23 19.19
CA SER A 91 13.13 -30.62 17.89
C SER A 91 14.44 -30.13 17.29
N VAL A 92 14.96 -30.89 16.32
CA VAL A 92 16.13 -30.50 15.50
C VAL A 92 15.84 -29.14 14.85
N LEU A 93 16.59 -28.13 15.27
CA LEU A 93 16.56 -26.76 14.75
C LEU A 93 16.98 -26.74 13.28
N VAL A 94 16.02 -26.92 12.37
CA VAL A 94 16.17 -26.46 10.99
C VAL A 94 16.02 -24.93 11.05
N ARG A 95 17.10 -24.19 10.84
CA ARG A 95 17.04 -22.73 10.67
C ARG A 95 16.11 -22.44 9.48
N SER A 96 14.88 -22.02 9.76
CA SER A 96 13.98 -21.49 8.75
C SER A 96 14.49 -20.10 8.33
N ASP A 97 14.74 -19.92 7.02
CA ASP A 97 15.12 -18.61 6.49
C ASP A 97 13.97 -17.63 6.76
N ARG A 98 14.14 -16.76 7.76
CA ARG A 98 13.18 -15.71 8.08
C ARG A 98 13.18 -14.67 6.95
N SER A 99 12.00 -14.40 6.41
CA SER A 99 11.83 -13.40 5.34
C SER A 99 11.04 -12.21 5.86
N ASN A 100 11.46 -11.01 5.43
CA ASN A 100 10.84 -9.76 5.85
C ASN A 100 9.71 -9.39 4.90
N TYR A 101 8.51 -9.22 5.44
CA TYR A 101 7.32 -8.81 4.71
C TYR A 101 6.89 -7.41 5.12
N THR A 102 6.45 -6.61 4.15
CA THR A 102 5.85 -5.29 4.39
C THR A 102 4.35 -5.44 4.58
N LYS A 103 3.82 -5.06 5.74
CA LYS A 103 2.39 -5.06 6.07
C LYS A 103 1.83 -3.65 6.10
N LEU A 104 0.61 -3.49 5.57
CA LEU A 104 -0.14 -2.24 5.64
C LEU A 104 -0.89 -2.17 6.97
N VAL A 105 -0.77 -1.04 7.65
CA VAL A 105 -1.52 -0.74 8.87
C VAL A 105 -2.37 0.50 8.63
N LEU A 106 -3.69 0.31 8.61
CA LEU A 106 -4.63 1.41 8.46
C LEU A 106 -4.53 2.35 9.66
N VAL A 107 -4.31 3.63 9.39
CA VAL A 107 -4.23 4.69 10.40
C VAL A 107 -5.53 5.47 10.48
N ALA A 108 -6.04 5.90 9.32
CA ALA A 108 -7.24 6.72 9.24
C ALA A 108 -8.02 6.45 7.95
N GLU A 109 -9.32 6.69 8.02
CA GLU A 109 -10.26 6.52 6.91
C GLU A 109 -11.25 7.69 6.88
N PHE A 110 -11.46 8.26 5.69
CA PHE A 110 -12.31 9.44 5.48
C PHE A 110 -13.27 9.20 4.31
N SER A 111 -14.57 9.37 4.56
CA SER A 111 -15.61 9.36 3.52
C SER A 111 -15.84 10.76 2.97
N PHE A 112 -15.87 10.89 1.65
CA PHE A 112 -16.09 12.14 0.93
C PHE A 112 -17.41 12.13 0.18
N ALA A 113 -18.06 13.31 0.11
CA ALA A 113 -19.24 13.52 -0.71
C ALA A 113 -18.89 13.81 -2.18
N GLY A 114 -18.05 12.97 -2.79
CA GLY A 114 -17.59 13.12 -4.16
C GLY A 114 -16.63 12.01 -4.58
N THR A 115 -16.50 11.78 -5.89
CA THR A 115 -15.56 10.79 -6.43
C THR A 115 -14.21 11.42 -6.67
N VAL A 116 -13.16 10.90 -6.03
CA VAL A 116 -11.77 11.28 -6.25
C VAL A 116 -11.32 10.81 -7.63
N THR A 117 -10.72 11.72 -8.40
CA THR A 117 -10.25 11.49 -9.77
C THR A 117 -8.74 11.66 -9.93
N GLY A 118 -8.01 11.87 -8.84
CA GLY A 118 -6.57 12.10 -8.86
C GLY A 118 -6.05 12.62 -7.53
N LEU A 119 -4.81 12.25 -7.23
CA LEU A 119 -4.06 12.61 -6.02
C LEU A 119 -2.74 13.26 -6.43
N ALA A 120 -2.30 14.28 -5.69
CA ALA A 120 -0.96 14.82 -5.83
C ALA A 120 -0.38 15.24 -4.49
N ARG A 121 0.93 15.08 -4.32
CA ARG A 121 1.68 15.55 -3.16
C ARG A 121 2.10 17.01 -3.35
N ILE A 122 1.93 17.82 -2.32
CA ILE A 122 2.32 19.22 -2.31
C ILE A 122 3.24 19.45 -1.12
N LYS A 123 4.49 19.84 -1.37
CA LYS A 123 5.41 20.33 -0.35
C LYS A 123 4.95 21.70 0.15
N ALA A 124 4.06 21.69 1.13
CA ALA A 124 3.59 22.88 1.82
C ALA A 124 4.52 23.20 3.00
N HIS A 125 4.69 24.49 3.28
CA HIS A 125 5.43 24.96 4.45
C HIS A 125 4.49 25.12 5.65
N ASN A 126 4.98 24.88 6.86
CA ASN A 126 4.27 25.08 8.12
C ASN A 126 2.93 24.32 8.24
N THR A 127 2.86 23.10 7.71
CA THR A 127 1.70 22.23 7.95
C THR A 127 1.62 21.85 9.43
N LYS A 128 0.41 21.59 9.93
CA LYS A 128 0.20 21.21 11.34
C LYS A 128 0.97 19.94 11.76
N SER A 129 1.13 18.99 10.85
CA SER A 129 1.87 17.75 11.09
C SER A 129 3.38 17.87 10.87
N GLY A 130 3.84 18.99 10.30
CA GLY A 130 5.19 19.13 9.73
C GLY A 130 5.42 18.28 8.47
N GLY A 131 4.43 17.51 8.02
CA GLY A 131 4.46 16.75 6.77
C GLY A 131 4.09 17.60 5.55
N GLU A 132 3.80 16.93 4.45
CA GLU A 132 3.33 17.50 3.20
C GLU A 132 1.79 17.54 3.14
N ALA A 133 1.26 18.41 2.28
CA ALA A 133 -0.16 18.49 2.00
C ALA A 133 -0.56 17.56 0.84
N LEU A 134 -1.83 17.16 0.85
CA LEU A 134 -2.44 16.32 -0.17
C LEU A 134 -3.40 17.15 -1.01
N LEU A 135 -3.19 17.17 -2.32
CA LEU A 135 -4.12 17.73 -3.29
C LEU A 135 -5.02 16.63 -3.84
N LEU A 136 -6.32 16.78 -3.58
CA LEU A 136 -7.38 15.91 -4.06
C LEU A 136 -8.06 16.56 -5.26
N SER A 137 -8.20 15.82 -6.35
CA SER A 137 -9.13 16.19 -7.43
C SER A 137 -10.38 15.36 -7.35
N PHE A 138 -11.53 15.99 -7.58
CA PHE A 138 -12.82 15.33 -7.62
C PHE A 138 -13.46 15.51 -9.00
N ARG A 139 -14.46 14.67 -9.26
CA ARG A 139 -15.33 14.80 -10.43
C ARG A 139 -15.88 16.23 -10.55
N ASP A 140 -16.14 16.64 -11.79
CA ASP A 140 -16.69 17.96 -12.14
C ASP A 140 -15.76 19.13 -11.83
N ALA A 141 -14.45 18.93 -12.03
CA ALA A 141 -13.44 19.99 -11.95
C ALA A 141 -13.39 20.71 -10.58
N LYS A 142 -13.35 19.92 -9.50
CA LYS A 142 -13.13 20.42 -8.13
C LYS A 142 -11.78 19.95 -7.61
N LEU A 143 -11.12 20.80 -6.85
CA LEU A 143 -9.87 20.50 -6.14
C LEU A 143 -10.02 20.84 -4.66
N SER A 144 -9.35 20.07 -3.80
CA SER A 144 -9.23 20.36 -2.38
C SER A 144 -7.79 20.10 -1.93
N VAL A 145 -7.17 21.08 -1.28
CA VAL A 145 -5.89 20.88 -0.60
C VAL A 145 -6.19 20.58 0.87
N VAL A 146 -5.67 19.47 1.37
CA VAL A 146 -5.85 19.02 2.74
C VAL A 146 -4.52 18.70 3.39
N GLU A 147 -4.42 18.93 4.71
CA GLU A 147 -3.29 18.55 5.54
C GLU A 147 -3.75 17.68 6.72
N TRP A 148 -2.80 16.97 7.33
CA TRP A 148 -3.07 16.19 8.54
C TRP A 148 -3.10 17.09 9.78
N ASP A 149 -4.15 16.97 10.58
CA ASP A 149 -4.25 17.57 11.91
C ASP A 149 -3.90 16.51 12.98
N PRO A 150 -2.70 16.56 13.58
CA PRO A 150 -2.27 15.56 14.55
C PRO A 150 -2.97 15.67 15.91
N GLU A 151 -3.57 16.81 16.25
CA GLU A 151 -4.30 16.98 17.51
C GLU A 151 -5.67 16.31 17.45
N ASN A 152 -6.35 16.47 16.32
CA ASN A 152 -7.71 15.97 16.12
C ASN A 152 -7.78 14.64 15.35
N TYR A 153 -6.65 14.11 14.89
CA TYR A 153 -6.55 12.91 14.05
C TYR A 153 -7.48 12.96 12.83
N THR A 154 -7.53 14.12 12.16
CA THR A 154 -8.45 14.38 11.04
C THR A 154 -7.77 15.13 9.89
N LEU A 155 -8.47 15.25 8.77
CA LEU A 155 -8.05 16.10 7.65
C LEU A 155 -8.49 17.53 7.89
N TYR A 156 -7.54 18.47 7.86
CA TYR A 156 -7.84 19.89 7.81
C TYR A 156 -7.83 20.37 6.35
N THR A 157 -8.93 21.00 5.92
CA THR A 157 -9.02 21.53 4.55
C THR A 157 -8.43 22.93 4.51
N THR A 158 -7.32 23.08 3.78
CA THR A 158 -6.62 24.36 3.64
C THR A 158 -7.26 25.23 2.56
N SER A 159 -7.65 24.64 1.42
CA SER A 159 -8.31 25.37 0.33
C SER A 159 -9.19 24.45 -0.53
N ILE A 160 -10.21 25.05 -1.15
CA ILE A 160 -11.13 24.39 -2.09
C ILE A 160 -11.23 25.25 -3.35
N HIS A 161 -11.09 24.63 -4.52
CA HIS A 161 -11.21 25.29 -5.82
C HIS A 161 -12.29 24.59 -6.66
N TYR A 162 -13.21 25.35 -7.24
CA TYR A 162 -14.26 24.84 -8.10
C TYR A 162 -14.25 25.57 -9.45
N TYR A 163 -14.32 24.82 -10.55
CA TYR A 163 -14.23 25.35 -11.92
C TYR A 163 -15.47 25.02 -12.76
N GLU A 164 -16.62 24.84 -12.12
CA GLU A 164 -17.89 24.42 -12.73
C GLU A 164 -18.68 25.55 -13.41
N GLN A 165 -18.15 26.77 -13.41
CA GLN A 165 -18.85 27.96 -13.92
C GLN A 165 -19.28 27.79 -15.38
N GLU A 166 -20.49 28.22 -15.71
CA GLU A 166 -21.09 28.06 -17.05
C GLU A 166 -20.22 28.68 -18.16
N GLU A 167 -19.57 29.81 -17.87
CA GLU A 167 -18.63 30.49 -18.78
C GLU A 167 -17.42 29.62 -19.19
N LEU A 168 -17.05 28.66 -18.34
CA LEU A 168 -15.94 27.73 -18.57
C LEU A 168 -16.38 26.47 -19.33
N GLN A 169 -17.67 26.13 -19.31
CA GLN A 169 -18.22 24.96 -20.01
C GLN A 169 -18.30 25.18 -21.53
N GLY A 170 -18.21 26.42 -21.99
CA GLY A 170 -18.10 26.77 -23.40
C GLY A 170 -19.45 26.72 -24.11
N SER A 171 -19.58 25.88 -25.15
CA SER A 171 -20.81 25.80 -25.95
C SER A 171 -21.93 25.13 -25.17
N PRO A 172 -23.21 25.57 -25.29
CA PRO A 172 -24.35 24.87 -24.68
C PRO A 172 -24.58 23.45 -25.24
N TRP A 173 -23.88 23.08 -26.31
CA TRP A 173 -23.88 21.75 -26.91
C TRP A 173 -22.69 20.89 -26.44
N ALA A 174 -21.79 21.45 -25.63
CA ALA A 174 -20.71 20.68 -25.05
C ALA A 174 -21.26 19.63 -24.08
N ALA A 175 -20.59 18.48 -24.00
CA ALA A 175 -20.94 17.49 -23.00
C ALA A 175 -20.72 18.07 -21.58
N PRO A 176 -21.43 17.57 -20.56
CA PRO A 176 -21.13 17.93 -19.17
C PRO A 176 -19.65 17.72 -18.82
N LEU A 177 -19.12 18.53 -17.88
CA LEU A 177 -17.74 18.36 -17.39
C LEU A 177 -17.48 16.94 -16.86
N SER A 178 -18.51 16.31 -16.29
CA SER A 178 -18.50 14.93 -15.78
C SER A 178 -18.21 13.86 -16.83
N HIS A 179 -18.33 14.18 -18.12
CA HIS A 179 -18.08 13.28 -19.26
C HIS A 179 -16.70 13.49 -19.89
N HIS A 180 -15.99 14.54 -19.50
CA HIS A 180 -14.65 14.81 -20.00
C HIS A 180 -13.61 14.11 -19.13
N ALA A 181 -12.56 13.59 -19.77
CA ALA A 181 -11.37 13.14 -19.05
C ALA A 181 -10.69 14.35 -18.41
N ASN A 182 -10.68 14.34 -17.08
CA ASN A 182 -9.95 15.31 -16.26
C ASN A 182 -8.74 14.59 -15.68
N PHE A 183 -7.59 15.23 -15.69
CA PHE A 183 -6.39 14.68 -15.07
C PHE A 183 -5.64 15.79 -14.34
N LEU A 184 -5.20 15.42 -13.15
CA LEU A 184 -4.41 16.27 -12.27
C LEU A 184 -2.93 16.00 -12.52
N ALA A 185 -2.15 17.04 -12.70
CA ALA A 185 -0.70 16.99 -12.75
C ALA A 185 -0.14 18.00 -11.76
N ALA A 186 0.84 17.61 -10.94
CA ALA A 186 1.53 18.53 -10.04
C ALA A 186 3.00 18.68 -10.46
N ASP A 187 3.51 19.89 -10.29
CA ASP A 187 4.92 20.18 -10.49
C ASP A 187 5.78 19.39 -9.48
N PRO A 188 6.85 18.68 -9.90
CA PRO A 188 7.72 17.94 -8.99
C PRO A 188 8.35 18.81 -7.89
N GLY A 189 8.52 20.11 -8.17
CA GLY A 189 8.97 21.11 -7.21
C GLY A 189 7.87 21.65 -6.28
N SER A 190 6.63 21.19 -6.43
CA SER A 190 5.45 21.67 -5.69
C SER A 190 5.20 23.18 -5.79
N ARG A 191 5.58 23.81 -6.91
CA ARG A 191 5.34 25.25 -7.15
C ARG A 191 3.91 25.53 -7.61
N CYS A 192 3.34 24.61 -8.39
CA CYS A 192 1.95 24.68 -8.82
C CYS A 192 1.39 23.28 -9.15
N ALA A 193 0.09 23.20 -9.31
CA ALA A 193 -0.60 22.06 -9.88
C ALA A 193 -1.54 22.51 -11.00
N ALA A 194 -1.73 21.64 -11.98
CA ALA A 194 -2.59 21.86 -13.12
C ALA A 194 -3.68 20.79 -13.18
N LEU A 195 -4.93 21.22 -13.30
CA LEU A 195 -6.06 20.36 -13.60
C LEU A 195 -6.52 20.64 -15.03
N LYS A 196 -6.34 19.67 -15.92
CA LYS A 196 -6.99 19.72 -17.24
C LYS A 196 -8.45 19.35 -17.02
N PHE A 197 -9.37 20.21 -17.45
CA PHE A 197 -10.80 19.94 -17.39
C PHE A 197 -11.56 20.40 -18.64
N GLY A 198 -12.74 19.81 -18.85
CA GLY A 198 -13.53 20.05 -20.04
C GLY A 198 -12.76 19.71 -21.33
N MET A 199 -13.05 20.41 -22.41
CA MET A 199 -12.39 20.16 -23.70
C MET A 199 -10.96 20.71 -23.74
N ARG A 200 -10.75 21.94 -23.25
CA ARG A 200 -9.52 22.73 -23.52
C ARG A 200 -9.12 23.67 -22.39
N ASN A 201 -9.60 23.44 -21.17
CA ASN A 201 -9.28 24.32 -20.05
C ASN A 201 -8.23 23.67 -19.14
N LEU A 202 -7.36 24.51 -18.60
CA LEU A 202 -6.31 24.15 -17.67
C LEU A 202 -6.39 25.09 -16.48
N ALA A 203 -6.83 24.58 -15.32
CA ALA A 203 -6.79 25.33 -14.09
C ALA A 203 -5.41 25.19 -13.45
N ILE A 204 -4.77 26.31 -13.10
CA ILE A 204 -3.48 26.36 -12.42
C ILE A 204 -3.71 26.83 -10.98
N VAL A 205 -3.34 25.98 -10.03
CA VAL A 205 -3.28 26.28 -8.59
C VAL A 205 -1.84 26.55 -8.22
N GLN A 206 -1.55 27.72 -7.69
CA GLN A 206 -0.21 28.14 -7.31
C GLN A 206 0.01 27.89 -5.82
N PHE A 207 1.19 27.38 -5.47
CA PHE A 207 1.60 27.19 -4.07
C PHE A 207 2.71 28.21 -3.76
N LYS A 208 2.60 28.89 -2.62
CA LYS A 208 3.64 29.82 -2.19
C LYS A 208 4.91 29.02 -1.86
N SER A 209 6.02 29.35 -2.51
CA SER A 209 7.34 28.78 -2.21
C SER A 209 8.02 29.67 -1.17
N ALA A 210 8.72 29.11 -0.19
CA ALA A 210 9.43 29.84 0.87
C ALA A 210 10.46 30.90 0.41
N GLY A 211 10.73 31.02 -0.90
CA GLY A 211 11.65 32.02 -1.45
C GLY A 211 11.02 33.39 -1.74
N GLU A 212 9.68 33.53 -1.70
CA GLU A 212 9.01 34.83 -1.90
C GLU A 212 8.95 35.67 -0.60
N ASP A 213 9.19 35.06 0.56
CA ASP A 213 9.32 35.72 1.88
C ASP A 213 10.78 35.86 2.33
N ILE A 214 11.75 35.81 1.41
CA ILE A 214 13.05 36.45 1.68
C ILE A 214 12.78 37.95 1.51
N GLU A 215 12.22 38.56 2.56
CA GLU A 215 12.37 40.00 2.75
C GLU A 215 13.84 40.33 2.52
N MET A 216 14.10 41.33 1.67
CA MET A 216 15.44 41.89 1.51
C MET A 216 15.94 42.31 2.89
N ASP A 217 16.72 41.46 3.55
CA ASP A 217 17.43 41.79 4.80
C ASP A 217 18.47 42.92 4.61
N ASP A 218 18.63 43.40 3.37
CA ASP A 218 19.56 44.45 2.96
C ASP A 218 18.94 45.87 2.98
N TRP A 219 17.77 46.09 3.59
CA TRP A 219 17.24 47.45 3.80
C TRP A 219 18.00 48.16 4.92
N ASP A 220 19.02 48.94 4.55
CA ASP A 220 19.78 49.79 5.45
C ASP A 220 19.06 51.14 5.63
N GLU A 221 18.43 51.35 6.79
CA GLU A 221 17.72 52.60 7.12
C GLU A 221 18.63 53.84 7.12
N GLU A 222 19.95 53.67 7.24
CA GLU A 222 20.93 54.75 7.26
C GLU A 222 21.32 55.20 5.84
N LEU A 223 21.24 54.31 4.85
CA LEU A 223 21.55 54.57 3.43
C LEU A 223 20.31 54.79 2.55
N ASP A 224 19.21 54.06 2.78
CA ASP A 224 18.02 54.05 1.91
C ASP A 224 16.81 54.82 2.48
N GLY A 225 16.90 55.32 3.73
CA GLY A 225 15.85 56.10 4.39
C GLY A 225 14.71 55.25 4.97
N PRO A 226 13.67 55.88 5.54
CA PRO A 226 12.59 55.16 6.22
C PRO A 226 11.83 54.29 5.22
N ARG A 227 11.66 53.00 5.57
CA ARG A 227 11.01 51.99 4.71
C ARG A 227 9.64 52.52 4.22
N PRO A 228 9.37 52.50 2.90
CA PRO A 228 8.05 52.87 2.39
C PRO A 228 7.01 51.90 2.97
N VAL A 229 5.97 52.45 3.59
CA VAL A 229 4.83 51.67 4.10
C VAL A 229 4.25 50.91 2.92
N LYS A 230 4.21 49.57 2.97
CA LYS A 230 3.60 48.70 1.95
C LYS A 230 2.21 49.28 1.61
N GLU A 231 2.09 49.94 0.46
CA GLU A 231 0.78 50.37 -0.03
C GLU A 231 -0.02 49.10 -0.32
N LEU A 232 -1.03 48.85 0.50
CA LEU A 232 -2.04 47.83 0.25
C LEU A 232 -2.65 48.10 -1.12
N SER A 233 -2.22 47.31 -2.11
CA SER A 233 -2.78 47.31 -3.45
C SER A 233 -4.28 47.07 -3.34
N THR A 234 -5.04 48.12 -3.61
CA THR A 234 -6.50 48.10 -3.66
C THR A 234 -6.94 47.54 -5.00
N ASN A 235 -7.21 46.22 -5.05
CA ASN A 235 -8.02 45.66 -6.13
C ASN A 235 -9.32 45.11 -5.55
N LEU A 236 -10.40 45.75 -5.98
CA LEU A 236 -11.78 45.54 -5.60
C LEU A 236 -12.39 44.26 -6.22
N THR A 237 -13.21 43.58 -5.41
CA THR A 237 -14.34 42.66 -5.70
C THR A 237 -13.99 41.31 -6.37
N ASN A 238 -14.28 40.14 -5.76
CA ASN A 238 -15.51 39.71 -5.06
C ASN A 238 -15.21 38.74 -3.89
N GLY A 239 -15.82 38.97 -2.73
CA GLY A 239 -15.90 38.00 -1.63
C GLY A 239 -15.23 38.47 -0.34
N THR A 240 -16.04 38.83 0.64
CA THR A 240 -15.67 39.36 1.96
C THR A 240 -15.01 38.32 2.86
N SER A 241 -13.71 38.47 3.15
CA SER A 241 -13.13 38.18 4.46
C SER A 241 -11.83 38.95 4.60
N SER A 242 -11.58 39.40 5.83
CA SER A 242 -10.38 40.06 6.33
C SER A 242 -9.09 39.49 5.74
N THR A 243 -8.13 40.39 5.51
CA THR A 243 -6.75 40.18 5.09
C THR A 243 -5.99 39.29 6.10
N GLU A 244 -6.31 38.00 6.14
CA GLU A 244 -5.44 36.97 6.69
C GLU A 244 -4.57 36.46 5.55
N GLU A 245 -3.25 36.42 5.74
CA GLU A 245 -2.31 35.82 4.79
C GLU A 245 -2.65 34.34 4.63
N THR A 246 -3.44 34.01 3.60
CA THR A 246 -3.68 32.61 3.25
C THR A 246 -2.41 32.00 2.68
N PRO A 247 -2.09 30.73 2.99
CA PRO A 247 -0.86 30.07 2.53
C PRO A 247 -0.82 29.75 1.03
N TYR A 248 -1.86 30.14 0.28
CA TYR A 248 -2.02 29.87 -1.15
C TYR A 248 -2.27 31.15 -1.96
N ALA A 249 -1.85 31.14 -3.22
CA ALA A 249 -2.11 32.20 -4.18
C ALA A 249 -3.37 31.91 -5.00
N THR A 250 -3.95 32.95 -5.61
CA THR A 250 -5.19 32.82 -6.39
C THR A 250 -4.98 31.89 -7.59
N SER A 251 -5.81 30.85 -7.71
CA SER A 251 -5.84 30.00 -8.90
C SER A 251 -6.38 30.74 -10.12
N PHE A 252 -5.97 30.33 -11.32
CA PHE A 252 -6.45 30.91 -12.58
C PHE A 252 -6.64 29.83 -13.65
N VAL A 253 -7.49 30.13 -14.65
CA VAL A 253 -7.78 29.20 -15.75
C VAL A 253 -7.15 29.70 -17.04
N LEU A 254 -6.40 28.84 -17.71
CA LEU A 254 -5.85 29.03 -19.04
C LEU A 254 -6.63 28.18 -20.05
N ARG A 255 -6.97 28.77 -21.21
CA ARG A 255 -7.42 27.98 -22.36
C ARG A 255 -6.21 27.50 -23.13
N LEU A 256 -6.13 26.22 -23.43
CA LEU A 256 -4.98 25.63 -24.13
C LEU A 256 -4.63 26.33 -25.47
N PRO A 257 -5.59 26.74 -26.31
CA PRO A 257 -5.29 27.50 -27.53
C PRO A 257 -4.61 28.86 -27.31
N ASN A 258 -4.66 29.41 -26.09
CA ASN A 258 -3.93 30.64 -25.75
C ASN A 258 -2.45 30.37 -25.47
N LEU A 259 -2.07 29.15 -25.08
CA LEU A 259 -0.67 28.75 -24.98
C LEU A 259 -0.09 28.52 -26.38
N ASP A 260 -0.80 27.73 -27.20
CA ASP A 260 -0.48 27.55 -28.60
C ASP A 260 -1.76 27.21 -29.40
N PRO A 261 -2.04 27.85 -30.55
CA PRO A 261 -3.25 27.63 -31.34
C PRO A 261 -3.47 26.19 -31.80
N SER A 262 -2.43 25.36 -31.86
CA SER A 262 -2.49 23.94 -32.25
C SER A 262 -3.01 23.01 -31.15
N LEU A 263 -3.11 23.48 -29.89
CA LEU A 263 -3.60 22.70 -28.74
C LEU A 263 -5.14 22.60 -28.72
N ILE A 264 -5.68 21.90 -29.71
CA ILE A 264 -7.12 21.78 -29.94
C ILE A 264 -7.69 20.55 -29.24
N HIS A 265 -6.97 19.43 -29.29
CA HIS A 265 -7.37 18.14 -28.72
C HIS A 265 -6.27 17.59 -27.81
N PRO A 266 -6.18 18.06 -26.54
CA PRO A 266 -5.21 17.53 -25.60
C PRO A 266 -5.52 16.06 -25.28
N VAL A 267 -4.47 15.24 -25.28
CA VAL A 267 -4.51 13.83 -24.91
C VAL A 267 -4.12 13.67 -23.44
N HIS A 268 -2.93 14.16 -23.07
CA HIS A 268 -2.38 14.05 -21.72
C HIS A 268 -1.37 15.17 -21.44
N LEU A 269 -1.12 15.47 -20.15
CA LEU A 269 -0.11 16.44 -19.69
C LEU A 269 0.69 15.86 -18.52
N ALA A 270 1.94 16.29 -18.37
CA ALA A 270 2.75 16.01 -17.18
C ALA A 270 3.75 17.13 -16.95
N PHE A 271 3.96 17.53 -15.68
CA PHE A 271 5.06 18.41 -15.32
C PHE A 271 6.39 17.66 -15.40
N LEU A 272 7.42 18.34 -15.89
CA LEU A 272 8.75 17.78 -16.13
C LEU A 272 9.71 18.12 -14.98
N HIS A 273 10.71 17.27 -14.81
CA HIS A 273 11.73 17.43 -13.77
C HIS A 273 12.85 18.38 -14.21
N GLU A 274 13.62 18.87 -13.24
CA GLU A 274 14.88 19.62 -13.45
C GLU A 274 14.74 21.04 -14.06
N TYR A 275 13.53 21.54 -14.27
CA TYR A 275 13.31 22.92 -14.71
C TYR A 275 13.21 23.89 -13.53
N ARG A 276 13.87 25.04 -13.63
CA ARG A 276 13.85 26.13 -12.63
C ARG A 276 12.48 26.79 -12.46
N GLU A 277 11.69 26.82 -13.52
CA GLU A 277 10.30 27.28 -13.53
C GLU A 277 9.36 26.09 -13.79
N PRO A 278 8.09 26.14 -13.34
CA PRO A 278 7.12 25.08 -13.59
C PRO A 278 6.98 24.83 -15.09
N THR A 279 7.37 23.64 -15.51
CA THR A 279 7.45 23.28 -16.94
C THR A 279 6.69 21.99 -17.15
N PHE A 280 5.79 21.95 -18.13
CA PHE A 280 5.02 20.75 -18.45
C PHE A 280 5.02 20.46 -19.94
N GLY A 281 4.91 19.17 -20.26
CA GLY A 281 4.68 18.69 -21.61
C GLY A 281 3.21 18.41 -21.84
N ILE A 282 2.68 18.84 -22.99
CA ILE A 282 1.33 18.50 -23.46
C ILE A 282 1.45 17.65 -24.72
N LEU A 283 0.84 16.47 -24.68
CA LEU A 283 0.56 15.66 -25.86
C LEU A 283 -0.81 16.07 -26.40
N SER A 284 -0.87 16.51 -27.66
CA SER A 284 -2.08 17.04 -28.28
C SER A 284 -2.15 16.72 -29.77
N SER A 285 -3.33 16.92 -30.35
CA SER A 285 -3.52 16.96 -31.79
C SER A 285 -4.31 18.18 -32.24
N THR A 286 -4.07 18.60 -33.48
CA THR A 286 -4.92 19.57 -34.20
C THR A 286 -6.18 18.93 -34.75
N SER A 287 -6.20 17.60 -34.89
CA SER A 287 -7.34 16.83 -35.36
C SER A 287 -8.00 16.07 -34.21
N ALA A 288 -9.31 15.89 -34.27
CA ALA A 288 -10.01 15.09 -33.26
C ALA A 288 -9.44 13.66 -33.23
N PRO A 289 -9.08 13.12 -32.04
CA PRO A 289 -8.62 11.75 -31.90
C PRO A 289 -9.62 10.78 -32.53
N SER A 290 -9.11 9.80 -33.27
CA SER A 290 -9.94 8.83 -33.97
C SER A 290 -9.24 7.49 -34.04
N ALA A 291 -9.98 6.41 -33.80
CA ALA A 291 -9.49 5.05 -33.99
C ALA A 291 -9.50 4.61 -35.47
N VAL A 292 -9.81 5.53 -36.41
CA VAL A 292 -9.86 5.22 -37.84
C VAL A 292 -8.45 4.92 -38.36
N LEU A 293 -8.30 3.73 -38.95
CA LEU A 293 -7.07 3.32 -39.61
C LEU A 293 -6.76 4.23 -40.81
N GLY A 294 -5.48 4.55 -41.01
CA GLY A 294 -5.00 5.32 -42.17
C GLY A 294 -4.73 6.80 -41.89
N ARG A 295 -5.18 7.35 -40.76
CA ARG A 295 -4.57 8.55 -40.18
C ARG A 295 -3.30 8.10 -39.46
N ARG A 296 -2.18 8.78 -39.68
CA ARG A 296 -0.91 8.44 -39.05
C ARG A 296 -0.24 9.71 -38.58
N ASP A 297 0.52 9.58 -37.50
CA ASP A 297 1.60 10.49 -37.14
C ASP A 297 1.17 11.97 -37.04
N HIS A 298 0.02 12.23 -36.40
CA HIS A 298 -0.58 13.57 -36.30
C HIS A 298 -0.64 14.10 -34.85
N LEU A 299 -0.02 13.41 -33.90
CA LEU A 299 0.18 13.96 -32.57
C LEU A 299 1.43 14.84 -32.54
N SER A 300 1.41 15.80 -31.62
CA SER A 300 2.54 16.64 -31.28
C SER A 300 2.70 16.70 -29.76
N TYR A 301 3.95 16.68 -29.32
CA TYR A 301 4.34 16.87 -27.94
C TYR A 301 5.04 18.23 -27.82
N MET A 302 4.45 19.14 -27.05
CA MET A 302 4.96 20.49 -26.85
C MET A 302 5.26 20.73 -25.37
N VAL A 303 6.38 21.36 -25.07
CA VAL A 303 6.81 21.68 -23.70
C VAL A 303 6.69 23.17 -23.48
N PHE A 304 6.00 23.56 -22.41
CA PHE A 304 5.76 24.94 -22.01
C PHE A 304 6.30 25.18 -20.62
N THR A 305 6.92 26.34 -20.43
CA THR A 305 7.27 26.87 -19.12
C THR A 305 6.29 27.97 -18.74
N LEU A 306 5.80 27.91 -17.51
CA LEU A 306 4.88 28.88 -16.95
C LEU A 306 5.61 29.94 -16.13
N ASP A 307 5.31 31.20 -16.44
CA ASP A 307 5.51 32.31 -15.52
C ASP A 307 4.22 32.49 -14.70
N LEU A 308 4.29 32.09 -13.42
CA LEU A 308 3.15 32.16 -12.50
C LEU A 308 2.73 33.59 -12.15
N GLN A 309 3.68 34.54 -12.15
CA GLN A 309 3.44 35.93 -11.80
C GLN A 309 2.79 36.68 -12.96
N GLN A 310 3.32 36.51 -14.18
CA GLN A 310 2.77 37.13 -15.38
C GLN A 310 1.58 36.36 -15.96
N LYS A 311 1.30 35.14 -15.46
CA LYS A 311 0.29 34.21 -15.99
C LYS A 311 0.51 33.95 -17.49
N ALA A 312 1.78 33.92 -17.89
CA ALA A 312 2.23 33.75 -19.27
C ALA A 312 2.91 32.39 -19.44
N SER A 313 3.09 31.97 -20.69
CA SER A 313 3.76 30.71 -21.02
C SER A 313 4.71 30.88 -22.19
N THR A 314 5.86 30.22 -22.12
CA THR A 314 6.86 30.19 -23.20
C THR A 314 7.02 28.75 -23.70
N THR A 315 7.03 28.57 -25.01
CA THR A 315 7.28 27.25 -25.62
C THR A 315 8.78 26.98 -25.67
N ILE A 316 9.22 25.85 -25.09
CA ILE A 316 10.63 25.42 -25.10
C ILE A 316 10.89 24.43 -26.23
N LEU A 317 10.02 23.44 -26.38
CA LEU A 317 10.23 22.32 -27.28
C LEU A 317 8.92 21.97 -28.00
N SER A 318 9.04 21.56 -29.26
CA SER A 318 7.92 21.02 -30.03
C SER A 318 8.39 19.85 -30.91
N VAL A 319 7.88 18.66 -30.62
CA VAL A 319 8.10 17.43 -31.41
C VAL A 319 6.80 17.08 -32.11
N THR A 320 6.83 16.98 -33.44
CA THR A 320 5.65 16.69 -34.28
C THR A 320 5.82 15.37 -35.01
N GLY A 321 4.75 14.88 -35.65
CA GLY A 321 4.81 13.61 -36.38
C GLY A 321 4.74 12.38 -35.47
N LEU A 322 4.20 12.52 -34.26
CA LEU A 322 4.11 11.42 -33.29
C LEU A 322 2.93 10.51 -33.59
N PRO A 323 3.03 9.20 -33.29
CA PRO A 323 1.96 8.22 -33.53
C PRO A 323 0.60 8.68 -33.00
N GLN A 324 -0.47 8.35 -33.73
CA GLN A 324 -1.82 8.84 -33.43
C GLN A 324 -2.44 8.27 -32.13
N ASP A 325 -1.89 7.16 -31.66
CA ASP A 325 -2.44 6.29 -30.63
C ASP A 325 -1.72 6.42 -29.27
N LEU A 326 -0.73 7.32 -29.14
CA LEU A 326 -0.17 7.68 -27.83
C LEU A 326 -1.27 8.23 -26.92
N PHE A 327 -1.29 7.78 -25.66
CA PHE A 327 -2.36 8.12 -24.71
C PHE A 327 -1.87 8.68 -23.36
N ARG A 328 -0.56 8.59 -23.06
CA ARG A 328 -0.02 9.04 -21.75
C ARG A 328 1.38 9.64 -21.89
N VAL A 329 1.66 10.62 -21.04
CA VAL A 329 2.98 11.24 -20.83
C VAL A 329 3.43 10.94 -19.40
N ILE A 330 4.63 10.39 -19.24
CA ILE A 330 5.26 10.15 -17.94
C ILE A 330 6.55 10.96 -17.87
N ALA A 331 6.65 11.85 -16.89
CA ALA A 331 7.86 12.64 -16.70
C ALA A 331 8.97 11.78 -16.09
N ILE A 332 10.17 11.86 -16.66
CA ILE A 332 11.32 11.06 -16.20
C ILE A 332 12.27 11.96 -15.39
N PRO A 333 12.60 11.60 -14.14
CA PRO A 333 13.56 12.35 -13.33
C PRO A 333 15.00 12.12 -13.80
N ALA A 334 15.93 12.87 -13.18
CA ALA A 334 17.36 12.62 -13.29
C ALA A 334 17.70 11.15 -12.96
N PRO A 335 18.72 10.54 -13.61
CA PRO A 335 19.64 11.12 -14.59
C PRO A 335 19.17 11.03 -16.05
N VAL A 336 18.06 10.33 -16.33
CA VAL A 336 17.56 10.12 -17.69
C VAL A 336 16.91 11.40 -18.25
N GLY A 337 16.06 12.04 -17.45
CA GLY A 337 15.38 13.29 -17.81
C GLY A 337 14.37 13.18 -18.96
N GLY A 338 13.63 14.25 -19.21
CA GLY A 338 12.66 14.33 -20.31
C GLY A 338 11.33 13.63 -19.99
N ALA A 339 10.73 13.00 -21.00
CA ALA A 339 9.43 12.33 -20.86
C ALA A 339 9.36 11.03 -21.65
N LEU A 340 8.62 10.05 -21.12
CA LEU A 340 8.22 8.83 -21.81
C LEU A 340 6.78 8.98 -22.29
N LEU A 341 6.58 8.89 -23.59
CA LEU A 341 5.27 8.82 -24.23
C LEU A 341 4.89 7.36 -24.43
N VAL A 342 3.66 7.02 -24.05
CA VAL A 342 3.14 5.65 -24.06
C VAL A 342 1.99 5.56 -25.06
N GLY A 343 2.14 4.66 -26.03
CA GLY A 343 1.09 4.22 -26.93
C GLY A 343 0.78 2.73 -26.72
N PRO A 344 -0.25 2.19 -27.37
CA PRO A 344 -0.64 0.79 -27.24
C PRO A 344 0.36 -0.16 -27.90
N ASN A 345 1.13 0.31 -28.88
CA ASN A 345 2.07 -0.48 -29.67
C ASN A 345 3.53 -0.07 -29.50
N GLU A 346 3.78 1.08 -28.86
CA GLU A 346 5.08 1.73 -28.84
C GLU A 346 5.34 2.52 -27.56
N LEU A 347 6.62 2.67 -27.24
CA LEU A 347 7.13 3.57 -26.21
C LEU A 347 8.10 4.55 -26.86
N ILE A 348 7.98 5.84 -26.58
CA ILE A 348 8.85 6.88 -27.14
C ILE A 348 9.35 7.77 -26.02
N HIS A 349 10.65 7.75 -25.76
CA HIS A 349 11.31 8.72 -24.92
C HIS A 349 11.68 9.97 -25.71
N ILE A 350 11.41 11.14 -25.14
CA ILE A 350 11.81 12.44 -25.66
C ILE A 350 12.70 13.09 -24.61
N ASP A 351 13.95 13.35 -24.98
CA ASP A 351 14.91 14.03 -24.11
C ASP A 351 14.65 15.55 -24.03
N GLN A 352 15.39 16.24 -23.17
CA GLN A 352 15.24 17.70 -22.99
C GLN A 352 15.64 18.51 -24.24
N SER A 353 16.38 17.91 -25.18
CA SER A 353 16.77 18.52 -26.45
C SER A 353 15.78 18.26 -27.59
N GLY A 354 14.75 17.43 -27.34
CA GLY A 354 13.76 17.02 -28.33
C GLY A 354 14.14 15.80 -29.15
N LYS A 355 15.26 15.13 -28.86
CA LYS A 355 15.59 13.88 -29.54
C LYS A 355 14.67 12.78 -29.02
N SER A 356 14.16 12.01 -29.97
CA SER A 356 13.21 10.94 -29.73
C SER A 356 13.86 9.57 -29.92
N HIS A 357 13.73 8.70 -28.92
CA HIS A 357 14.13 7.30 -28.99
C HIS A 357 12.91 6.44 -28.72
N GLY A 358 12.50 5.60 -29.67
CA GLY A 358 11.31 4.78 -29.52
C GLY A 358 11.51 3.32 -29.89
N VAL A 359 10.67 2.46 -29.32
CA VAL A 359 10.58 1.03 -29.63
C VAL A 359 9.14 0.65 -29.97
N GLY A 360 8.97 -0.25 -30.94
CA GLY A 360 7.69 -0.89 -31.23
C GLY A 360 7.66 -2.27 -30.58
N VAL A 361 6.69 -2.53 -29.69
CA VAL A 361 6.64 -3.75 -28.86
C VAL A 361 5.76 -4.86 -29.43
N ASN A 362 5.13 -4.62 -30.58
CA ASN A 362 4.31 -5.61 -31.30
C ASN A 362 4.29 -5.35 -32.81
N PRO A 363 3.76 -6.30 -33.62
CA PRO A 363 3.71 -6.15 -35.08
C PRO A 363 2.78 -5.03 -35.59
N PHE A 364 1.87 -4.52 -34.76
CA PHE A 364 0.97 -3.42 -35.13
C PHE A 364 1.68 -2.08 -35.17
N ALA A 365 2.78 -1.89 -34.43
CA ALA A 365 3.56 -0.65 -34.44
C ALA A 365 3.97 -0.22 -35.87
N LYS A 366 4.44 -1.17 -36.70
CA LYS A 366 4.81 -0.90 -38.10
C LYS A 366 3.61 -0.56 -38.99
N GLN A 367 2.40 -0.92 -38.58
CA GLN A 367 1.17 -0.66 -39.33
C GLN A 367 0.48 0.64 -38.89
N SER A 368 0.63 1.02 -37.61
CA SER A 368 0.00 2.20 -37.02
C SER A 368 0.79 3.48 -37.29
N THR A 369 2.13 3.43 -37.29
CA THR A 369 2.99 4.60 -37.41
C THR A 369 4.09 4.44 -38.45
N SER A 370 4.53 5.57 -39.01
CA SER A 370 5.74 5.68 -39.84
C SER A 370 6.90 6.32 -39.08
N PHE A 371 6.74 6.57 -37.78
CA PHE A 371 7.77 7.09 -36.90
C PHE A 371 8.92 6.09 -36.74
N GLY A 372 10.15 6.60 -36.62
CA GLY A 372 11.36 5.77 -36.52
C GLY A 372 11.45 5.03 -35.20
N LEU A 373 10.95 3.80 -35.15
CA LEU A 373 10.98 2.92 -33.97
C LEU A 373 11.99 1.78 -34.14
N VAL A 374 12.70 1.44 -33.06
CA VAL A 374 13.48 0.20 -32.96
C VAL A 374 12.50 -0.98 -32.81
N ASP A 375 12.70 -2.02 -33.61
CA ASP A 375 11.80 -3.16 -33.63
C ASP A 375 12.04 -4.11 -32.45
N GLN A 376 11.04 -4.25 -31.59
CA GLN A 376 10.94 -5.26 -30.54
C GLN A 376 9.60 -6.02 -30.66
N SER A 377 9.06 -6.14 -31.88
CA SER A 377 7.74 -6.71 -32.12
C SER A 377 7.60 -8.19 -31.73
N ASP A 378 8.72 -8.90 -31.58
CA ASP A 378 8.77 -10.28 -31.08
C ASP A 378 8.24 -10.44 -29.64
N LEU A 379 8.24 -9.35 -28.86
CA LEU A 379 7.66 -9.36 -27.51
C LEU A 379 6.14 -9.54 -27.53
N ASN A 380 5.47 -9.12 -28.63
CA ASN A 380 4.03 -9.21 -28.83
C ASN A 380 3.21 -8.66 -27.64
N LEU A 381 3.66 -7.53 -27.08
CA LEU A 381 3.00 -6.90 -25.94
C LEU A 381 1.87 -5.99 -26.40
N ARG A 382 0.91 -5.78 -25.49
CA ARG A 382 -0.22 -4.88 -25.68
C ARG A 382 -0.23 -3.90 -24.52
N LEU A 383 0.06 -2.64 -24.82
CA LEU A 383 0.30 -1.62 -23.78
C LEU A 383 -0.97 -0.81 -23.45
N GLU A 384 -2.15 -1.22 -23.95
CA GLU A 384 -3.38 -0.54 -23.57
C GLU A 384 -3.59 -0.64 -22.06
N ARG A 385 -3.82 0.50 -21.39
CA ARG A 385 -4.05 0.57 -19.94
C ARG A 385 -2.91 -0.03 -19.09
N CYS A 386 -1.68 -0.07 -19.60
CA CYS A 386 -0.56 -0.42 -18.75
C CYS A 386 -0.30 0.68 -17.71
N GLU A 387 0.11 0.27 -16.51
CA GLU A 387 0.61 1.18 -15.48
C GLU A 387 2.12 1.05 -15.38
N ILE A 388 2.81 2.18 -15.17
CA ILE A 388 4.27 2.24 -15.17
C ILE A 388 4.72 3.06 -13.96
N GLU A 389 5.67 2.51 -13.19
CA GLU A 389 6.24 3.16 -12.01
C GLU A 389 7.76 2.90 -11.92
N PHE A 390 8.50 3.82 -11.31
CA PHE A 390 9.95 3.69 -11.17
C PHE A 390 10.33 2.59 -10.18
N LEU A 391 11.15 1.63 -10.61
CA LEU A 391 11.87 0.74 -9.68
C LEU A 391 13.11 1.46 -9.16
N SER A 392 13.93 1.97 -10.07
CA SER A 392 15.15 2.73 -9.77
C SER A 392 15.29 3.88 -10.77
N ALA A 393 15.11 5.11 -10.30
CA ALA A 393 15.34 6.30 -11.12
C ALA A 393 16.81 6.40 -11.52
N GLU A 394 17.73 6.15 -10.59
CA GLU A 394 19.19 6.19 -10.80
C GLU A 394 19.65 5.24 -11.91
N ASN A 395 19.08 4.03 -11.96
CA ASN A 395 19.41 3.05 -13.00
C ASN A 395 18.58 3.22 -14.29
N GLY A 396 17.62 4.14 -14.33
CA GLY A 396 16.68 4.27 -15.44
C GLY A 396 15.82 3.02 -15.66
N GLU A 397 15.37 2.38 -14.57
CA GLU A 397 14.58 1.14 -14.58
C GLU A 397 13.14 1.43 -14.13
N LEU A 398 12.17 1.10 -15.00
CA LEU A 398 10.74 1.28 -14.74
C LEU A 398 10.04 -0.08 -14.81
N LEU A 399 9.18 -0.37 -13.85
CA LEU A 399 8.27 -1.50 -13.89
C LEU A 399 7.03 -1.10 -14.67
N MET A 400 6.63 -1.94 -15.61
CA MET A 400 5.37 -1.87 -16.32
C MET A 400 4.51 -3.08 -15.93
N VAL A 401 3.26 -2.83 -15.58
CA VAL A 401 2.23 -3.85 -15.41
C VAL A 401 1.25 -3.73 -16.58
N LEU A 402 1.10 -4.81 -17.34
CA LEU A 402 0.19 -4.88 -18.48
C LEU A 402 -1.26 -5.10 -18.01
N ASN A 403 -2.24 -4.86 -18.90
CA ASN A 403 -3.66 -5.05 -18.60
C ASN A 403 -4.06 -6.52 -18.31
N ASP A 404 -3.19 -7.48 -18.61
CA ASP A 404 -3.35 -8.89 -18.25
C ASP A 404 -2.57 -9.30 -16.98
N GLY A 405 -1.96 -8.34 -16.29
CA GLY A 405 -1.19 -8.56 -15.06
C GLY A 405 0.24 -9.03 -15.29
N ARG A 406 0.70 -9.23 -16.54
CA ARG A 406 2.11 -9.54 -16.82
C ARG A 406 3.02 -8.35 -16.51
N LEU A 407 4.22 -8.65 -16.04
CA LEU A 407 5.24 -7.67 -15.69
C LEU A 407 6.27 -7.51 -16.81
N ALA A 408 6.67 -6.27 -17.09
CA ALA A 408 7.78 -5.96 -17.98
C ALA A 408 8.66 -4.87 -17.35
N LEU A 409 9.96 -4.93 -17.64
CA LEU A 409 10.96 -3.96 -17.25
C LEU A 409 11.28 -3.07 -18.46
N ILE A 410 11.18 -1.76 -18.30
CA ILE A 410 11.75 -0.80 -19.23
C ILE A 410 13.12 -0.37 -18.69
N THR A 411 14.15 -0.40 -19.53
CA THR A 411 15.49 0.06 -19.18
C THR A 411 16.00 1.08 -20.19
N PHE A 412 16.47 2.22 -19.71
CA PHE A 412 17.12 3.23 -20.53
C PHE A 412 18.60 2.89 -20.74
N ARG A 413 19.06 2.98 -22.00
CA ARG A 413 20.48 2.88 -22.35
C ARG A 413 21.10 4.27 -22.29
N ILE A 414 21.78 4.57 -21.19
CA ILE A 414 22.44 5.86 -20.97
C ILE A 414 23.89 5.77 -21.49
N ASP A 415 24.25 6.71 -22.37
CA ASP A 415 25.62 6.91 -22.84
C ASP A 415 26.10 8.30 -22.39
N GLY A 416 26.95 8.33 -21.36
CA GLY A 416 27.35 9.55 -20.67
C GLY A 416 26.17 10.30 -20.06
N ARG A 417 25.87 11.50 -20.61
CA ARG A 417 24.73 12.34 -20.19
C ARG A 417 23.52 12.23 -21.14
N THR A 418 23.57 11.36 -22.13
CA THR A 418 22.54 11.25 -23.16
C THR A 418 21.91 9.88 -23.17
N VAL A 419 20.62 9.81 -23.50
CA VAL A 419 19.93 8.54 -23.72
C VAL A 419 20.20 8.08 -25.15
N SER A 420 20.75 6.89 -25.32
CA SER A 420 21.04 6.29 -26.62
C SER A 420 19.87 5.43 -27.14
N GLY A 421 19.01 4.96 -26.24
CA GLY A 421 17.81 4.21 -26.56
C GLY A 421 17.11 3.65 -25.33
N LEU A 422 16.05 2.89 -25.55
CA LEU A 422 15.34 2.15 -24.51
C LEU A 422 15.17 0.68 -24.92
N ASP A 423 14.94 -0.18 -23.95
CA ASP A 423 14.74 -1.62 -24.11
C ASP A 423 13.61 -2.11 -23.20
N VAL A 424 12.83 -3.09 -23.67
CA VAL A 424 11.73 -3.70 -22.90
C VAL A 424 11.99 -5.20 -22.73
N ARG A 425 11.94 -5.67 -21.48
CA ARG A 425 12.11 -7.08 -21.14
C ARG A 425 10.94 -7.59 -20.32
N VAL A 426 10.31 -8.68 -20.75
CA VAL A 426 9.27 -9.35 -19.95
C VAL A 426 9.91 -10.03 -18.74
N ILE A 427 9.29 -9.89 -17.57
CA ILE A 427 9.72 -10.55 -16.34
C ILE A 427 8.90 -11.84 -16.20
N THR A 428 9.57 -12.98 -16.33
CA THR A 428 8.97 -14.29 -16.14
C THR A 428 9.03 -14.67 -14.66
N SER A 429 7.89 -15.05 -14.07
CA SER A 429 7.85 -15.62 -12.73
C SER A 429 8.36 -17.07 -12.76
N GLU A 430 8.90 -17.56 -11.64
CA GLU A 430 9.31 -18.97 -11.50
C GLU A 430 8.11 -19.93 -11.54
N SER A 431 6.94 -19.43 -11.13
CA SER A 431 5.64 -20.02 -11.45
C SER A 431 5.18 -19.49 -12.80
N ASP A 432 4.67 -20.34 -13.69
CA ASP A 432 4.01 -19.91 -14.95
C ASP A 432 2.80 -18.97 -14.70
N GLU A 433 2.38 -18.83 -13.44
CA GLU A 433 1.34 -17.91 -12.99
C GLU A 433 1.92 -16.55 -12.56
N SER A 434 1.31 -15.47 -13.05
CA SER A 434 1.63 -14.10 -12.61
C SER A 434 1.12 -13.88 -11.19
N ILE A 435 2.02 -13.58 -10.24
CA ILE A 435 2.06 -12.20 -9.76
C ILE A 435 0.71 -11.54 -9.44
N ILE A 436 0.33 -10.77 -10.45
CA ILE A 436 -0.84 -9.92 -10.51
C ILE A 436 -1.80 -10.60 -11.48
N SER A 437 -3.02 -10.84 -11.04
CA SER A 437 -4.00 -11.64 -11.78
C SER A 437 -4.69 -10.88 -12.92
N THR A 438 -4.60 -9.56 -12.96
CA THR A 438 -5.26 -8.70 -13.97
C THR A 438 -4.58 -7.32 -14.04
N GLY A 439 -5.05 -6.44 -14.92
CA GLY A 439 -4.62 -5.05 -14.99
C GLY A 439 -4.80 -4.29 -13.67
N VAL A 440 -3.97 -3.27 -13.49
CA VAL A 440 -3.90 -2.47 -12.26
C VAL A 440 -4.28 -1.03 -12.57
N SER A 441 -4.83 -0.33 -11.59
CA SER A 441 -5.28 1.07 -11.71
C SER A 441 -4.25 2.06 -11.19
N SER A 442 -3.40 1.64 -10.24
CA SER A 442 -2.34 2.48 -9.71
C SER A 442 -1.12 1.66 -9.27
N LEU A 443 0.05 2.26 -9.41
CA LEU A 443 1.31 1.75 -8.87
C LEU A 443 1.94 2.85 -8.02
N THR A 444 2.46 2.49 -6.85
CA THR A 444 3.06 3.48 -5.95
C THR A 444 4.20 2.89 -5.15
N LYS A 445 5.38 3.51 -5.24
CA LYS A 445 6.55 3.09 -4.47
C LYS A 445 6.36 3.33 -2.97
N LEU A 446 6.50 2.27 -2.17
CA LEU A 446 6.41 2.32 -0.70
C LEU A 446 7.78 2.44 -0.03
N GLY A 447 8.81 1.85 -0.65
CA GLY A 447 10.17 1.82 -0.11
C GLY A 447 11.20 1.43 -1.18
N LYS A 448 12.42 1.07 -0.78
CA LYS A 448 13.51 0.74 -1.72
C LYS A 448 13.18 -0.45 -2.63
N ALA A 449 12.56 -1.48 -2.09
CA ALA A 449 12.27 -2.75 -2.77
C ALA A 449 10.81 -3.21 -2.59
N CYS A 450 9.88 -2.25 -2.52
CA CYS A 450 8.47 -2.52 -2.23
C CYS A 450 7.55 -1.53 -2.97
N LEU A 451 6.50 -2.05 -3.58
CA LEU A 451 5.49 -1.32 -4.35
C LEU A 451 4.09 -1.71 -3.87
N PHE A 452 3.22 -0.72 -3.78
CA PHE A 452 1.79 -0.93 -3.70
C PHE A 452 1.20 -0.99 -5.10
N VAL A 453 0.32 -1.96 -5.31
CA VAL A 453 -0.37 -2.24 -6.56
C VAL A 453 -1.87 -2.12 -6.31
N GLY A 454 -2.43 -0.98 -6.69
CA GLY A 454 -3.87 -0.73 -6.61
C GLY A 454 -4.62 -1.38 -7.77
N SER A 455 -5.77 -1.98 -7.48
CA SER A 455 -6.65 -2.52 -8.51
C SER A 455 -8.12 -2.15 -8.26
N GLU A 456 -8.82 -1.87 -9.36
CA GLU A 456 -10.28 -1.75 -9.38
C GLU A 456 -10.97 -3.10 -9.63
N ASP A 457 -10.25 -4.06 -10.22
CA ASP A 457 -10.78 -5.31 -10.75
C ASP A 457 -10.33 -6.56 -9.97
N ALA A 458 -9.52 -6.38 -8.93
CA ALA A 458 -8.98 -7.43 -8.07
C ALA A 458 -8.64 -6.89 -6.66
N ASP A 459 -8.13 -7.78 -5.81
CA ASP A 459 -7.45 -7.38 -4.57
C ASP A 459 -6.23 -6.50 -4.89
N SER A 460 -6.02 -5.46 -4.08
CA SER A 460 -4.81 -4.66 -4.18
C SER A 460 -3.68 -5.35 -3.41
N LEU A 461 -2.44 -5.26 -3.91
CA LEU A 461 -1.32 -6.04 -3.39
C LEU A 461 -0.19 -5.11 -2.95
N VAL A 462 0.55 -5.54 -1.93
CA VAL A 462 1.92 -5.05 -1.70
C VAL A 462 2.86 -6.10 -2.26
N ILE A 463 3.72 -5.70 -3.20
CA ILE A 463 4.73 -6.58 -3.78
C ILE A 463 6.12 -6.09 -3.39
N GLY A 464 6.96 -7.02 -2.96
CA GLY A 464 8.40 -6.78 -2.83
C GLY A 464 9.16 -7.52 -3.91
N TRP A 465 10.41 -7.10 -4.15
CA TRP A 465 11.28 -7.80 -5.08
C TRP A 465 12.70 -7.93 -4.54
N THR A 466 13.39 -8.97 -5.01
CA THR A 466 14.83 -9.17 -4.79
C THR A 466 15.52 -9.36 -6.14
N ARG A 467 16.84 -9.13 -6.19
CA ARG A 467 17.66 -9.41 -7.37
C ARG A 467 18.47 -10.66 -7.13
N LYS A 468 18.24 -11.71 -7.92
CA LYS A 468 19.12 -12.88 -7.95
C LYS A 468 20.38 -12.52 -8.72
N GLN A 469 21.52 -12.50 -8.03
CA GLN A 469 22.81 -12.46 -8.70
C GLN A 469 23.04 -13.84 -9.33
N SER A 470 23.14 -13.89 -10.66
CA SER A 470 23.56 -15.10 -11.35
C SER A 470 25.02 -15.38 -11.00
N GLN A 471 25.24 -16.24 -10.01
CA GLN A 471 26.54 -16.83 -9.73
C GLN A 471 26.94 -17.69 -10.93
N ILE A 472 27.56 -17.08 -11.95
CA ILE A 472 28.34 -17.82 -12.93
C ILE A 472 29.59 -18.26 -12.17
N GLY A 473 29.44 -19.39 -11.46
CA GLY A 473 30.53 -20.03 -10.76
C GLY A 473 31.62 -20.37 -11.76
N LYS A 474 32.69 -19.57 -11.78
CA LYS A 474 33.99 -20.03 -12.27
C LYS A 474 34.41 -21.15 -11.32
N LYS A 475 34.02 -22.40 -11.61
CA LYS A 475 34.68 -23.59 -11.06
C LYS A 475 36.13 -23.59 -11.55
N LYS A 476 37.00 -22.82 -10.88
CA LYS A 476 38.41 -23.20 -10.80
C LYS A 476 38.47 -24.41 -9.88
N SER A 477 38.87 -25.54 -10.44
CA SER A 477 39.18 -26.74 -9.68
C SER A 477 40.22 -26.40 -8.61
N ARG A 478 39.80 -26.36 -7.35
CA ARG A 478 40.70 -26.27 -6.21
C ARG A 478 41.32 -27.65 -6.02
N LEU A 479 42.63 -27.77 -6.29
CA LEU A 479 43.42 -28.85 -5.72
C LEU A 479 43.41 -28.65 -4.20
N GLN A 480 43.12 -29.74 -3.53
CA GLN A 480 42.84 -29.91 -2.12
C GLN A 480 44.15 -29.85 -1.32
N ASP A 481 44.20 -29.04 -0.26
CA ASP A 481 45.19 -29.20 0.80
C ASP A 481 44.47 -29.06 2.15
N PRO A 482 44.44 -30.10 3.01
CA PRO A 482 43.58 -30.14 4.18
C PRO A 482 44.40 -29.95 5.46
N THR A 483 44.69 -28.71 5.86
CA THR A 483 45.07 -28.41 7.25
C THR A 483 44.77 -26.96 7.57
N LEU A 484 43.79 -26.74 8.46
CA LEU A 484 43.73 -25.74 9.54
C LEU A 484 42.27 -25.31 9.76
N ASP A 485 41.66 -25.95 10.77
CA ASP A 485 40.56 -25.41 11.56
C ASP A 485 41.01 -24.11 12.22
N LEU A 486 40.26 -23.02 12.01
CA LEU A 486 40.09 -21.94 12.99
C LEU A 486 38.72 -21.28 12.77
N ASP A 487 37.89 -21.40 13.80
CA ASP A 487 36.67 -20.62 14.04
C ASP A 487 37.00 -19.11 14.01
N LEU A 488 36.29 -18.34 13.21
CA LEU A 488 36.21 -16.88 13.33
C LEU A 488 34.76 -16.45 13.08
N ASP A 489 34.25 -15.74 14.08
CA ASP A 489 32.89 -15.27 14.23
C ASP A 489 32.47 -14.28 13.11
N ASP A 490 31.21 -14.40 12.67
CA ASP A 490 30.52 -13.43 11.82
C ASP A 490 30.24 -12.16 12.65
N GLU A 491 31.12 -11.17 12.57
CA GLU A 491 30.82 -9.78 12.93
C GLU A 491 30.99 -8.88 11.70
N ASP A 492 29.88 -8.24 11.32
CA ASP A 492 29.75 -6.94 10.66
C ASP A 492 30.69 -6.63 9.47
N LEU A 493 30.20 -6.94 8.25
CA LEU A 493 30.68 -6.36 6.99
C LEU A 493 29.56 -5.54 6.33
N ASP A 494 29.15 -4.47 7.01
CA ASP A 494 28.55 -3.30 6.37
C ASP A 494 29.61 -2.18 6.39
N ASP A 495 29.71 -1.44 5.28
CA ASP A 495 30.48 -0.20 5.08
C ASP A 495 32.01 -0.28 4.95
N LEU A 496 32.53 -0.72 3.79
CA LEU A 496 33.75 -0.16 3.17
C LEU A 496 33.75 -0.51 1.67
N ASP A 497 33.51 0.46 0.80
CA ASP A 497 34.08 0.56 -0.56
C ASP A 497 33.63 1.89 -1.21
N ASP A 498 34.20 2.99 -0.72
CA ASP A 498 34.34 4.25 -1.49
C ASP A 498 35.70 4.84 -1.12
N ASP A 499 36.55 4.99 -2.14
CA ASP A 499 37.87 5.67 -2.19
C ASP A 499 39.04 4.73 -2.50
N ASP A 500 39.31 4.51 -3.80
CA ASP A 500 40.64 4.69 -4.39
C ASP A 500 40.65 4.20 -5.86
N ASP A 501 40.69 5.14 -6.82
CA ASP A 501 41.73 5.12 -7.86
C ASP A 501 41.62 6.38 -8.74
N LEU A 502 42.37 7.40 -8.33
CA LEU A 502 42.61 8.63 -9.05
C LEU A 502 44.06 8.62 -9.60
N TYR A 503 44.17 8.84 -10.92
CA TYR A 503 45.35 9.08 -11.78
C TYR A 503 46.00 7.89 -12.51
N GLY A 504 45.77 7.88 -13.84
CA GLY A 504 46.65 7.28 -14.85
C GLY A 504 46.21 7.66 -16.27
N GLU A 505 46.97 8.54 -16.93
CA GLU A 505 46.70 9.11 -18.25
C GLU A 505 46.87 8.13 -19.45
N ASP A 506 46.11 8.43 -20.51
CA ASP A 506 46.01 7.94 -21.92
C ASP A 506 47.33 7.79 -22.74
N PRO A 507 47.33 7.41 -24.05
CA PRO A 507 46.44 6.54 -24.85
C PRO A 507 47.21 5.58 -25.82
N ALA A 508 46.56 4.54 -26.39
CA ALA A 508 46.91 4.04 -27.73
C ALA A 508 45.77 3.20 -28.38
N PRO A 509 45.49 3.38 -29.69
CA PRO A 509 44.32 2.81 -30.35
C PRO A 509 44.63 1.43 -30.95
N THR A 510 43.74 0.46 -30.75
CA THR A 510 43.71 -0.76 -31.57
C THR A 510 42.33 -0.92 -32.22
N LYS A 511 42.34 -0.88 -33.55
CA LYS A 511 41.23 -1.22 -34.44
C LYS A 511 41.13 -2.74 -34.56
N GLN A 512 39.94 -3.29 -34.31
CA GLN A 512 39.36 -4.54 -34.87
C GLN A 512 38.10 -4.83 -34.02
N SER A 513 36.96 -5.33 -34.48
CA SER A 513 36.34 -5.55 -35.78
C SER A 513 34.89 -5.91 -35.47
N ALA A 514 33.95 -5.50 -36.31
CA ALA A 514 32.52 -5.75 -36.16
C ALA A 514 32.18 -7.25 -36.12
N ALA A 515 31.43 -7.66 -35.09
CA ALA A 515 30.34 -8.66 -35.07
C ALA A 515 30.24 -9.30 -33.67
N ALA A 516 29.36 -8.77 -32.81
CA ALA A 516 28.84 -9.51 -31.66
C ALA A 516 27.42 -9.03 -31.32
N THR A 517 26.49 -9.91 -31.65
CA THR A 517 25.10 -10.06 -31.20
C THR A 517 24.87 -9.71 -29.72
N MET A 518 23.78 -8.97 -29.50
CA MET A 518 22.83 -9.02 -28.37
C MET A 518 23.35 -9.60 -27.05
N GLY A 519 23.59 -8.70 -26.09
CA GLY A 519 23.90 -9.05 -24.72
C GLY A 519 24.39 -7.84 -23.94
N ALA A 520 23.63 -6.74 -23.95
CA ALA A 520 23.88 -5.66 -22.99
C ALA A 520 23.50 -6.20 -21.62
N SER A 521 24.52 -6.58 -20.85
CA SER A 521 24.42 -7.01 -19.46
C SER A 521 23.67 -5.94 -18.67
N SER A 522 22.41 -6.20 -18.32
CA SER A 522 21.74 -5.45 -17.27
C SER A 522 22.59 -5.60 -16.02
N LYS A 523 23.14 -4.48 -15.53
CA LYS A 523 23.89 -4.46 -14.25
C LYS A 523 23.00 -4.88 -13.06
N GLY A 524 21.70 -5.09 -13.27
CA GLY A 524 20.79 -5.76 -12.35
C GLY A 524 20.61 -7.23 -12.69
N GLY A 525 20.83 -8.10 -11.70
CA GLY A 525 20.41 -9.51 -11.76
C GLY A 525 18.90 -9.68 -11.99
N GLU A 526 18.45 -10.93 -12.09
CA GLU A 526 17.04 -11.25 -12.36
C GLU A 526 16.14 -10.81 -11.20
N LEU A 527 15.04 -10.11 -11.52
CA LEU A 527 14.07 -9.63 -10.54
C LEU A 527 13.08 -10.75 -10.18
N VAL A 528 12.96 -11.03 -8.89
CA VAL A 528 12.00 -11.99 -8.35
C VAL A 528 11.01 -11.24 -7.45
N PHE A 529 9.74 -11.26 -7.83
CA PHE A 529 8.67 -10.58 -7.09
C PHE A 529 7.96 -11.55 -6.13
N ARG A 530 7.49 -11.01 -5.00
CA ARG A 530 6.71 -11.74 -3.99
C ARG A 530 5.60 -10.85 -3.43
N VAL A 531 4.46 -11.45 -3.10
CA VAL A 531 3.37 -10.74 -2.41
C VAL A 531 3.74 -10.62 -0.93
N HIS A 532 3.78 -9.40 -0.42
CA HIS A 532 3.99 -9.11 1.00
C HIS A 532 2.68 -8.95 1.76
N ASP A 533 1.69 -8.33 1.12
CA ASP A 533 0.38 -8.10 1.73
C ASP A 533 -0.72 -7.99 0.69
N ARG A 534 -1.96 -8.14 1.15
CA ARG A 534 -3.16 -8.10 0.31
C ARG A 534 -4.25 -7.28 0.98
N LEU A 535 -4.73 -6.28 0.26
CA LEU A 535 -5.89 -5.49 0.61
C LEU A 535 -7.09 -6.02 -0.19
N ILE A 536 -7.97 -6.73 0.50
CA ILE A 536 -9.12 -7.44 -0.09
C ILE A 536 -10.09 -6.44 -0.75
N SER A 537 -10.61 -6.81 -1.91
CA SER A 537 -11.60 -6.07 -2.66
C SER A 537 -12.78 -6.95 -3.07
N ILE A 538 -13.98 -6.40 -2.92
CA ILE A 538 -15.22 -6.97 -3.45
C ILE A 538 -15.62 -6.30 -4.78
N ALA A 539 -14.74 -5.51 -5.39
CA ALA A 539 -15.01 -4.75 -6.59
C ALA A 539 -14.41 -5.40 -7.87
N PRO A 540 -15.02 -5.15 -9.05
CA PRO A 540 -16.37 -4.65 -9.22
C PRO A 540 -17.39 -5.73 -8.83
N ILE A 541 -18.46 -5.34 -8.15
CA ILE A 541 -19.63 -6.21 -8.01
C ILE A 541 -20.36 -6.23 -9.35
N ARG A 542 -20.34 -7.37 -10.04
CA ARG A 542 -20.95 -7.52 -11.36
C ARG A 542 -22.40 -7.95 -11.28
N ASP A 543 -22.70 -8.82 -10.33
CA ASP A 543 -24.04 -9.30 -10.03
C ASP A 543 -24.11 -9.75 -8.56
N PHE A 544 -25.30 -9.79 -7.99
CA PHE A 544 -25.52 -10.26 -6.63
C PHE A 544 -26.86 -10.99 -6.47
N THR A 545 -26.90 -11.94 -5.54
CA THR A 545 -28.12 -12.63 -5.14
C THR A 545 -28.11 -12.88 -3.63
N LEU A 546 -29.28 -13.11 -3.04
CA LEU A 546 -29.38 -13.65 -1.69
C LEU A 546 -29.40 -15.18 -1.77
N GLY A 547 -28.69 -15.83 -0.86
CA GLY A 547 -28.64 -17.28 -0.77
C GLY A 547 -28.49 -17.75 0.66
N GLN A 548 -28.96 -18.95 0.95
CA GLN A 548 -28.72 -19.62 2.22
C GLN A 548 -27.36 -20.32 2.13
N ALA A 549 -26.44 -19.96 3.01
CA ALA A 549 -25.17 -20.66 3.13
C ALA A 549 -25.44 -22.07 3.68
N THR A 550 -25.35 -23.09 2.83
CA THR A 550 -25.44 -24.48 3.27
C THR A 550 -24.02 -24.98 3.47
N LEU A 551 -23.51 -24.88 4.69
CA LEU A 551 -22.31 -25.59 5.08
C LEU A 551 -22.66 -27.09 5.15
N SER A 552 -21.82 -27.95 4.58
CA SER A 552 -21.92 -29.40 4.76
C SER A 552 -21.47 -29.76 6.18
N LEU A 553 -22.35 -29.51 7.15
CA LEU A 553 -22.13 -29.78 8.57
C LEU A 553 -22.69 -31.15 8.92
N ASP A 554 -21.96 -31.87 9.77
CA ASP A 554 -22.47 -33.09 10.40
C ASP A 554 -23.68 -32.75 11.31
N GLU A 555 -24.50 -33.74 11.67
CA GLU A 555 -25.75 -33.50 12.43
C GLU A 555 -25.51 -32.77 13.76
N GLU A 556 -24.40 -33.04 14.45
CA GLU A 556 -24.04 -32.35 15.70
C GLU A 556 -23.63 -30.89 15.47
N GLU A 557 -22.80 -30.62 14.46
CA GLU A 557 -22.42 -29.26 14.09
C GLU A 557 -23.64 -28.44 13.66
N ARG A 558 -24.60 -29.06 12.95
CA ARG A 558 -25.85 -28.40 12.56
C ARG A 558 -26.70 -28.00 13.77
N LYS A 559 -26.80 -28.87 14.79
CA LYS A 559 -27.49 -28.55 16.05
C LYS A 559 -26.80 -27.42 16.80
N ASN A 560 -25.47 -27.47 16.88
CA ASN A 560 -24.69 -26.44 17.56
C ASN A 560 -24.83 -25.06 16.89
N GLN A 561 -25.12 -25.02 15.60
CA GLN A 561 -25.25 -23.79 14.80
C GLN A 561 -26.69 -23.24 14.70
N GLU A 562 -27.67 -23.97 15.23
CA GLU A 562 -29.08 -23.61 15.15
C GLU A 562 -29.35 -22.29 15.91
N GLY A 563 -29.95 -21.31 15.23
CA GLY A 563 -30.27 -20.00 15.81
C GLY A 563 -29.07 -19.05 16.01
N VAL A 564 -27.85 -19.48 15.64
CA VAL A 564 -26.61 -18.69 15.79
C VAL A 564 -26.13 -18.09 14.47
N THR A 565 -26.49 -18.70 13.35
CA THR A 565 -26.12 -18.24 12.00
C THR A 565 -27.26 -17.48 11.32
N SER A 566 -26.91 -16.59 10.39
CA SER A 566 -27.90 -15.85 9.58
C SER A 566 -28.55 -16.77 8.54
N ASP A 567 -29.87 -16.67 8.38
CA ASP A 567 -30.62 -17.44 7.39
C ASP A 567 -30.18 -17.15 5.95
N LEU A 568 -29.77 -15.90 5.69
CA LEU A 568 -29.40 -15.42 4.37
C LEU A 568 -28.05 -14.70 4.39
N SER A 569 -27.32 -14.89 3.29
CA SER A 569 -26.07 -14.21 2.96
C SER A 569 -26.22 -13.53 1.60
N LEU A 570 -25.55 -12.40 1.42
CA LEU A 570 -25.45 -11.74 0.13
C LEU A 570 -24.27 -12.35 -0.62
N VAL A 571 -24.55 -12.95 -1.78
CA VAL A 571 -23.54 -13.58 -2.65
C VAL A 571 -23.33 -12.67 -3.85
N CYS A 572 -22.11 -12.20 -4.02
CA CYS A 572 -21.71 -11.29 -5.08
C CYS A 572 -20.70 -11.96 -6.01
N VAL A 573 -20.85 -11.76 -7.32
CA VAL A 573 -19.79 -12.07 -8.29
C VAL A 573 -18.91 -10.84 -8.41
N THR A 574 -17.63 -10.99 -8.07
CA THR A 574 -16.66 -9.90 -7.95
C THR A 574 -15.47 -10.09 -8.88
N GLY A 575 -14.73 -9.03 -9.15
CA GLY A 575 -13.52 -9.07 -9.98
C GLY A 575 -13.76 -9.19 -11.50
N ARG A 576 -12.68 -9.20 -12.28
CA ARG A 576 -12.70 -9.44 -13.74
C ARG A 576 -11.64 -10.43 -14.19
N GLY A 577 -11.94 -11.12 -15.30
CA GLY A 577 -10.99 -12.05 -15.93
C GLY A 577 -10.53 -13.13 -14.96
N SER A 578 -9.22 -13.37 -14.91
CA SER A 578 -8.55 -14.29 -13.98
C SER A 578 -8.66 -13.88 -12.51
N ALA A 579 -9.01 -12.64 -12.21
CA ALA A 579 -9.25 -12.16 -10.84
C ALA A 579 -10.70 -12.32 -10.36
N SER A 580 -11.57 -12.95 -11.16
CA SER A 580 -12.98 -13.11 -10.78
C SER A 580 -13.14 -14.05 -9.59
N SER A 581 -13.97 -13.67 -8.62
CA SER A 581 -14.23 -14.41 -7.39
C SER A 581 -15.71 -14.31 -6.98
N ILE A 582 -16.11 -15.10 -5.98
CA ILE A 582 -17.43 -15.02 -5.36
C ILE A 582 -17.23 -14.53 -3.93
N ALA A 583 -17.83 -13.38 -3.60
CA ALA A 583 -17.82 -12.82 -2.26
C ALA A 583 -19.12 -13.15 -1.53
N ILE A 584 -19.02 -13.77 -0.35
CA ILE A 584 -20.16 -14.04 0.53
C ILE A 584 -20.12 -13.02 1.66
N ILE A 585 -21.09 -12.12 1.69
CA ILE A 585 -21.18 -11.00 2.63
C ILE A 585 -22.28 -11.30 3.64
N ASN A 586 -21.88 -11.35 4.91
CA ASN A 586 -22.77 -11.58 6.05
C ASN A 586 -22.91 -10.30 6.86
N ARG A 587 -24.16 -9.91 7.16
CA ARG A 587 -24.42 -8.74 8.03
C ARG A 587 -23.97 -8.97 9.46
N GLN A 588 -24.03 -10.22 9.93
CA GLN A 588 -23.66 -10.63 11.28
C GLN A 588 -22.44 -11.55 11.22
N VAL A 589 -21.64 -11.54 12.29
CA VAL A 589 -20.59 -12.55 12.47
C VAL A 589 -21.26 -13.92 12.54
N GLN A 590 -20.75 -14.87 11.76
CA GLN A 590 -21.21 -16.27 11.79
C GLN A 590 -20.18 -17.09 12.57
N PRO A 591 -20.34 -17.25 13.90
CA PRO A 591 -19.36 -17.96 14.69
C PRO A 591 -19.40 -19.47 14.39
N ARG A 592 -18.27 -20.14 14.54
CA ARG A 592 -18.23 -21.61 14.54
C ARG A 592 -18.47 -22.12 15.96
N VAL A 593 -19.66 -22.66 16.26
CA VAL A 593 -19.96 -23.23 17.57
C VAL A 593 -19.34 -24.62 17.66
N ILE A 594 -18.28 -24.73 18.47
CA ILE A 594 -17.53 -25.98 18.67
C ILE A 594 -18.25 -26.90 19.67
N GLY A 595 -18.95 -26.31 20.65
CA GLY A 595 -19.72 -27.07 21.64
C GLY A 595 -20.81 -26.21 22.29
N HIS A 596 -21.86 -26.87 22.78
CA HIS A 596 -23.01 -26.25 23.44
C HIS A 596 -23.18 -26.83 24.85
N PHE A 597 -23.21 -25.98 25.86
CA PHE A 597 -23.35 -26.36 27.27
C PHE A 597 -24.38 -25.48 27.95
N GLU A 598 -25.34 -26.08 28.67
CA GLU A 598 -26.40 -25.35 29.37
C GLU A 598 -26.03 -25.11 30.83
N PHE A 599 -25.99 -23.83 31.23
CA PHE A 599 -25.78 -23.41 32.61
C PHE A 599 -26.92 -22.47 33.05
N PRO A 600 -28.11 -22.99 33.41
CA PRO A 600 -29.30 -22.17 33.66
C PRO A 600 -29.15 -21.22 34.87
N GLU A 601 -28.32 -21.58 35.84
CA GLU A 601 -28.06 -20.80 37.05
C GLU A 601 -26.96 -19.76 36.87
N ALA A 602 -26.19 -19.83 35.77
CA ALA A 602 -25.04 -18.98 35.54
C ALA A 602 -25.45 -17.53 35.26
N ARG A 603 -24.71 -16.60 35.88
CA ARG A 603 -24.89 -15.15 35.76
C ARG A 603 -23.63 -14.43 35.29
N GLY A 604 -22.49 -15.12 35.24
CA GLY A 604 -21.23 -14.61 34.72
C GLY A 604 -20.23 -15.73 34.43
N PHE A 605 -19.35 -15.48 33.47
CA PHE A 605 -18.31 -16.41 33.03
C PHE A 605 -16.97 -15.66 32.89
N TRP A 606 -15.90 -16.29 33.36
CA TRP A 606 -14.53 -15.81 33.18
C TRP A 606 -13.63 -16.98 32.81
N THR A 607 -12.87 -16.86 31.73
CA THR A 607 -11.84 -17.83 31.35
C THR A 607 -10.48 -17.37 31.86
N ILE A 608 -9.67 -18.33 32.31
CA ILE A 608 -8.44 -18.07 33.05
C ILE A 608 -7.33 -18.98 32.55
N ALA A 609 -6.29 -18.35 32.02
CA ALA A 609 -5.00 -18.96 31.74
C ALA A 609 -4.03 -18.68 32.89
N ALA A 610 -3.74 -19.67 33.74
CA ALA A 610 -2.79 -19.54 34.84
C ALA A 610 -1.56 -20.45 34.66
N GLN A 611 -0.37 -19.89 34.87
CA GLN A 611 0.90 -20.63 34.86
C GLN A 611 1.17 -21.24 36.25
N LYS A 612 1.64 -22.49 36.30
CA LYS A 612 2.12 -23.07 37.57
C LYS A 612 3.48 -22.44 37.91
N PRO A 613 3.71 -22.02 39.16
CA PRO A 613 5.04 -21.61 39.59
C PRO A 613 6.02 -22.77 39.45
N ILE A 614 7.18 -22.50 38.86
CA ILE A 614 8.26 -23.47 38.67
C ILE A 614 8.68 -23.99 40.08
N PRO A 615 8.72 -25.32 40.30
CA PRO A 615 9.13 -25.88 41.59
C PRO A 615 10.54 -25.42 41.99
N LYS A 616 10.71 -25.04 43.26
CA LYS A 616 12.01 -24.59 43.81
C LYS A 616 13.13 -25.63 43.71
N SER A 617 12.83 -26.90 43.39
CA SER A 617 13.81 -27.95 43.14
C SER A 617 14.57 -27.81 41.81
N LEU A 618 14.09 -26.94 40.90
CA LEU A 618 14.74 -26.64 39.62
C LEU A 618 15.44 -25.26 39.62
N GLN A 619 15.33 -24.47 40.69
CA GLN A 619 16.16 -23.29 40.91
C GLN A 619 17.50 -23.72 41.51
N GLY A 620 18.41 -24.17 40.65
CA GLY A 620 19.80 -24.37 41.02
C GLY A 620 20.42 -23.07 41.52
N GLU A 621 21.18 -23.15 42.62
CA GLU A 621 22.06 -22.09 43.10
C GLU A 621 23.07 -21.69 42.01
N LYS A 622 22.74 -20.69 41.19
CA LYS A 622 23.68 -19.72 40.61
C LYS A 622 22.94 -18.71 39.74
N GLY A 623 23.09 -17.44 40.10
CA GLY A 623 23.15 -16.34 39.13
C GLY A 623 21.83 -15.85 38.56
N VAL A 624 21.25 -14.85 39.21
CA VAL A 624 20.41 -13.85 38.56
C VAL A 624 21.25 -13.19 37.46
N SER A 625 20.87 -13.37 36.18
CA SER A 625 21.22 -12.61 34.96
C SER A 625 21.68 -13.48 33.77
N SER A 626 20.76 -14.16 33.07
CA SER A 626 20.96 -14.58 31.65
C SER A 626 19.74 -15.24 30.96
N MET A 627 18.51 -15.05 31.43
CA MET A 627 17.31 -15.66 30.80
C MET A 627 16.13 -14.67 30.82
N SER A 628 16.37 -13.43 30.39
CA SER A 628 15.33 -12.45 30.11
C SER A 628 15.54 -11.96 28.68
N GLY A 629 14.85 -12.58 27.72
CA GLY A 629 15.03 -12.25 26.32
C GLY A 629 13.99 -12.88 25.39
N ASP A 630 14.04 -14.19 25.16
CA ASP A 630 13.49 -14.73 23.89
C ASP A 630 12.79 -16.10 23.94
N TYR A 631 12.31 -16.55 25.10
CA TYR A 631 11.57 -17.83 25.21
C TYR A 631 10.13 -17.69 25.74
N ASP A 632 9.41 -16.67 25.27
CA ASP A 632 7.97 -16.48 25.58
C ASP A 632 7.07 -17.08 24.49
N SER A 633 7.36 -18.32 24.06
CA SER A 633 6.65 -19.00 22.98
C SER A 633 6.00 -20.34 23.40
N SER A 634 5.84 -20.61 24.70
CA SER A 634 4.82 -21.59 25.07
C SER A 634 3.46 -20.90 24.97
N THR A 635 2.78 -21.09 23.83
CA THR A 635 1.39 -20.63 23.63
C THR A 635 0.55 -20.96 24.87
N GLN A 636 0.13 -19.94 25.59
CA GLN A 636 -0.58 -20.09 26.84
C GLN A 636 -2.08 -20.16 26.56
N TYR A 637 -2.70 -21.28 26.92
CA TYR A 637 -4.13 -21.52 26.73
C TYR A 637 -4.93 -21.29 28.02
N ASP A 638 -6.18 -20.87 27.87
CA ASP A 638 -7.17 -20.85 28.96
C ASP A 638 -7.45 -22.28 29.44
N LYS A 639 -7.37 -22.50 30.75
CA LYS A 639 -7.51 -23.85 31.36
C LYS A 639 -8.64 -23.93 32.38
N PHE A 640 -9.02 -22.80 32.97
CA PHE A 640 -10.05 -22.73 33.98
C PHE A 640 -11.16 -21.77 33.55
N MET A 641 -12.37 -22.06 34.01
CA MET A 641 -13.55 -21.21 33.82
C MET A 641 -14.21 -21.01 35.18
N ILE A 642 -14.34 -19.77 35.63
CA ILE A 642 -15.13 -19.43 36.81
C ILE A 642 -16.54 -19.06 36.36
N VAL A 643 -17.54 -19.64 37.00
CA VAL A 643 -18.95 -19.42 36.72
C VAL A 643 -19.62 -18.92 37.98
N SER A 644 -20.13 -17.70 37.97
CA SER A 644 -20.97 -17.20 39.06
C SER A 644 -22.40 -17.67 38.86
N LYS A 645 -23.05 -18.15 39.92
CA LYS A 645 -24.37 -18.76 39.88
C LYS A 645 -25.31 -18.13 40.89
N ILE A 646 -26.60 -18.14 40.56
CA ILE A 646 -27.68 -17.86 41.48
C ILE A 646 -28.67 -19.01 41.41
N ASP A 647 -28.77 -19.75 42.50
CA ASP A 647 -29.66 -20.90 42.62
C ASP A 647 -31.13 -20.45 42.69
N LEU A 648 -32.06 -21.40 42.55
CA LEU A 648 -33.51 -21.13 42.62
C LEU A 648 -33.96 -20.46 43.93
N ASP A 649 -33.25 -20.74 45.02
CA ASP A 649 -33.48 -20.15 46.35
C ASP A 649 -32.82 -18.77 46.53
N GLY A 650 -32.17 -18.25 45.49
CA GLY A 650 -31.51 -16.94 45.50
C GLY A 650 -30.13 -16.93 46.15
N TYR A 651 -29.57 -18.10 46.47
CA TYR A 651 -28.20 -18.20 46.99
C TYR A 651 -27.19 -17.93 45.88
N GLU A 652 -26.21 -17.08 46.20
CA GLU A 652 -25.17 -16.71 45.26
C GLU A 652 -23.90 -17.52 45.52
N THR A 653 -23.48 -18.28 44.52
CA THR A 653 -22.31 -19.14 44.58
C THR A 653 -21.41 -18.89 43.39
N SER A 654 -20.20 -19.42 43.42
CA SER A 654 -19.32 -19.46 42.25
C SER A 654 -18.69 -20.83 42.14
N ASP A 655 -18.55 -21.37 40.94
CA ASP A 655 -17.88 -22.65 40.70
C ASP A 655 -16.69 -22.45 39.76
N VAL A 656 -15.69 -23.32 39.86
CA VAL A 656 -14.58 -23.38 38.89
C VAL A 656 -14.67 -24.68 38.11
N TYR A 657 -14.55 -24.57 36.79
CA TYR A 657 -14.48 -25.69 35.87
C TYR A 657 -13.09 -25.74 35.26
N ALA A 658 -12.54 -26.94 35.07
CA ALA A 658 -11.37 -27.17 34.24
C ALA A 658 -11.80 -27.61 32.84
N LEU A 659 -11.07 -27.15 31.83
CA LEU A 659 -11.22 -27.67 30.47
C LEU A 659 -10.47 -29.00 30.37
N THR A 660 -11.19 -30.09 30.10
CA THR A 660 -10.66 -31.43 29.87
C THR A 660 -11.00 -31.90 28.46
N GLY A 661 -10.44 -33.03 28.01
CA GLY A 661 -10.75 -33.61 26.70
C GLY A 661 -12.22 -33.98 26.50
N ALA A 662 -13.00 -34.09 27.58
CA ALA A 662 -14.42 -34.41 27.57
C ALA A 662 -15.34 -33.18 27.77
N GLY A 663 -14.79 -31.97 27.91
CA GLY A 663 -15.54 -30.72 28.10
C GLY A 663 -15.16 -29.98 29.38
N PHE A 664 -16.14 -29.42 30.09
CA PHE A 664 -15.92 -28.69 31.34
C PHE A 664 -16.20 -29.56 32.56
N GLU A 665 -15.18 -29.82 33.37
CA GLU A 665 -15.30 -30.60 34.60
C GLU A 665 -15.26 -29.68 35.82
N ALA A 666 -16.28 -29.76 36.68
CA ALA A 666 -16.33 -29.00 37.92
C ALA A 666 -15.18 -29.43 38.84
N LEU A 667 -14.33 -28.49 39.22
CA LEU A 667 -13.22 -28.73 40.12
C LEU A 667 -13.73 -28.78 41.56
N THR A 668 -13.67 -29.96 42.16
CA THR A 668 -13.99 -30.19 43.57
C THR A 668 -12.71 -30.44 44.38
N GLY A 669 -12.73 -30.15 45.69
CA GLY A 669 -11.57 -30.36 46.55
C GLY A 669 -10.42 -29.36 46.36
N THR A 670 -10.67 -28.25 45.67
CA THR A 670 -9.73 -27.12 45.58
C THR A 670 -9.99 -26.11 46.70
N GLU A 671 -9.02 -25.24 46.97
CA GLU A 671 -9.19 -24.14 47.94
C GLU A 671 -10.09 -22.99 47.45
N PHE A 672 -10.60 -23.09 46.22
CA PHE A 672 -11.70 -22.25 45.77
C PHE A 672 -12.98 -22.67 46.50
N GLU A 673 -13.53 -21.77 47.32
CA GLU A 673 -14.73 -22.03 48.13
C GLU A 673 -15.98 -21.53 47.39
N PRO A 674 -16.86 -22.42 46.90
CA PRO A 674 -18.04 -22.00 46.14
C PRO A 674 -19.02 -21.14 46.94
N ALA A 675 -19.07 -21.35 48.25
CA ALA A 675 -19.91 -20.61 49.19
C ALA A 675 -19.33 -19.24 49.60
N ALA A 676 -18.11 -18.89 49.16
CA ALA A 676 -17.51 -17.59 49.45
C ALA A 676 -18.32 -16.41 48.85
N GLY A 677 -19.13 -16.70 47.84
CA GLY A 677 -20.16 -15.80 47.33
C GLY A 677 -20.10 -15.62 45.80
N PHE A 678 -20.82 -14.60 45.35
CA PHE A 678 -20.91 -14.25 43.93
C PHE A 678 -19.63 -13.61 43.40
N THR A 679 -19.03 -14.22 42.38
CA THR A 679 -17.94 -13.60 41.62
C THR A 679 -18.49 -12.46 40.77
N ILE A 680 -17.97 -11.26 41.01
CA ILE A 680 -18.25 -10.06 40.22
C ILE A 680 -17.26 -9.94 39.06
N GLU A 681 -16.00 -10.28 39.30
CA GLU A 681 -14.94 -10.21 38.31
C GLU A 681 -13.84 -11.23 38.63
N ALA A 682 -13.25 -11.83 37.61
CA ALA A 682 -12.07 -12.67 37.77
C ALA A 682 -11.09 -12.48 36.61
N GLY A 683 -9.81 -12.65 36.90
CA GLY A 683 -8.75 -12.49 35.92
C GLY A 683 -7.40 -12.95 36.46
N THR A 684 -6.34 -12.57 35.76
CA THR A 684 -4.97 -12.96 36.13
C THR A 684 -4.07 -11.77 36.38
N MET A 685 -3.10 -11.93 37.29
CA MET A 685 -2.12 -10.89 37.64
C MET A 685 -0.70 -11.47 37.67
N GLY A 686 0.30 -10.61 37.40
CA GLY A 686 1.72 -10.96 37.48
C GLY A 686 2.16 -11.95 36.41
N ASN A 687 1.93 -11.62 35.14
CA ASN A 687 2.26 -12.49 33.99
C ASN A 687 1.60 -13.87 34.08
N HIS A 688 0.29 -13.88 34.35
CA HIS A 688 -0.52 -15.08 34.48
C HIS A 688 -0.13 -16.05 35.62
N MET A 689 0.67 -15.61 36.59
CA MET A 689 1.11 -16.44 37.71
C MET A 689 0.09 -16.50 38.85
N ARG A 690 -0.82 -15.54 38.92
CA ARG A 690 -1.85 -15.43 39.96
C ARG A 690 -3.23 -15.30 39.35
N VAL A 691 -4.21 -15.94 39.97
CA VAL A 691 -5.63 -15.80 39.65
C VAL A 691 -6.27 -14.92 40.71
N ILE A 692 -6.98 -13.88 40.28
CA ILE A 692 -7.69 -12.94 41.15
C ILE A 692 -9.18 -13.16 40.96
N GLN A 693 -9.91 -13.30 42.07
CA GLN A 693 -11.36 -13.37 42.10
C GLN A 693 -11.88 -12.24 43.00
N VAL A 694 -12.75 -11.41 42.44
CA VAL A 694 -13.41 -10.31 43.14
C VAL A 694 -14.83 -10.74 43.49
N LEU A 695 -15.12 -10.79 44.79
CA LEU A 695 -16.43 -11.06 45.37
C LEU A 695 -17.06 -9.74 45.83
N LYS A 696 -18.35 -9.77 46.20
CA LYS A 696 -19.05 -8.61 46.80
C LYS A 696 -18.41 -8.08 48.08
N THR A 697 -17.72 -8.94 48.83
CA THR A 697 -17.23 -8.64 50.18
C THR A 697 -15.72 -8.79 50.34
N ALA A 698 -15.03 -9.39 49.36
CA ALA A 698 -13.62 -9.73 49.46
C ALA A 698 -12.95 -9.85 48.09
N VAL A 699 -11.62 -9.80 48.08
CA VAL A 699 -10.80 -10.15 46.91
C VAL A 699 -9.91 -11.33 47.28
N HIS A 700 -10.05 -12.41 46.53
CA HIS A 700 -9.26 -13.62 46.70
C HIS A 700 -8.14 -13.67 45.65
N CYS A 701 -6.96 -14.11 46.08
CA CYS A 701 -5.80 -14.31 45.23
C CYS A 701 -5.30 -15.76 45.37
N TYR A 702 -5.31 -16.47 44.25
CA TYR A 702 -4.88 -17.86 44.14
C TYR A 702 -3.59 -17.95 43.33
N ASP A 703 -2.70 -18.86 43.70
CA ASP A 703 -1.57 -19.26 42.85
C ASP A 703 -2.08 -20.05 41.64
N GLY A 704 -1.37 -20.04 40.50
CA GLY A 704 -1.71 -20.90 39.35
C GLY A 704 -1.68 -22.40 39.66
N GLY A 705 -1.10 -22.78 40.81
CA GLY A 705 -1.18 -24.10 41.43
C GLY A 705 -2.36 -24.33 42.41
N LYS A 706 -3.33 -23.40 42.49
CA LYS A 706 -4.51 -23.45 43.37
C LYS A 706 -4.25 -23.41 44.89
N SER A 707 -3.09 -22.92 45.33
CA SER A 707 -2.82 -22.60 46.75
C SER A 707 -2.94 -21.08 46.99
N PRO A 708 -3.65 -20.60 48.02
CA PRO A 708 -3.75 -19.19 48.33
C PRO A 708 -2.42 -18.68 48.89
N TYR A 709 -2.01 -17.50 48.45
CA TYR A 709 -0.90 -16.78 49.07
C TYR A 709 -1.39 -15.60 49.92
N GLN A 710 -2.61 -15.12 49.73
CA GLN A 710 -3.18 -13.99 50.49
C GLN A 710 -4.68 -13.81 50.22
N ILE A 711 -5.48 -13.75 51.29
CA ILE A 711 -6.84 -13.22 51.26
C ILE A 711 -6.75 -11.74 51.63
N PHE A 712 -7.19 -10.85 50.73
CA PHE A 712 -7.35 -9.43 51.06
C PHE A 712 -8.82 -9.17 51.37
N ILE A 713 -9.15 -9.10 52.66
CA ILE A 713 -10.46 -8.63 53.11
C ILE A 713 -10.46 -7.11 52.97
N LEU A 714 -11.04 -6.61 51.89
CA LEU A 714 -11.34 -5.20 51.76
C LEU A 714 -12.55 -4.90 52.64
N TYR A 715 -12.32 -4.36 53.83
CA TYR A 715 -13.36 -3.65 54.58
C TYR A 715 -13.67 -2.34 53.85
N ALA A 716 -14.43 -2.42 52.76
CA ALA A 716 -15.07 -1.25 52.18
C ALA A 716 -16.30 -0.92 53.03
N THR A 717 -16.11 -0.07 54.04
CA THR A 717 -17.21 0.73 54.58
C THR A 717 -17.66 1.67 53.46
N ILE A 718 -18.86 1.44 52.91
CA ILE A 718 -19.55 2.43 52.07
C ILE A 718 -20.00 3.59 52.96
#